data_AF-A0A8J6H810-F1
#
_entry.id   AF-A0A8J6H810-F1
#
_cell.length_a   1.000
_cell.length_b   1.000
_cell.length_c   1.000
_cell.angle_alpha   90.00
_cell.angle_beta   90.00
_cell.angle_gamma   90.00
#
_symmetry.space_group_name_H-M   'P 1'
#
loop_
_entity.id
_entity.type
_entity.pdbx_description
1 polymer ?
#
loop_
_entity_poly.entity_id
_entity_poly.type
_entity_poly.pdbx_seq_one_letter_code
_entity_poly.pdbx_strand_id
1 'polypeptide(L)'
;MAGRAATPQGRKLNNINNMPDRRYLPKVKTELLNKIAVCQGFDDYKIEVKSGSMKGDGYLGIINTIHIQDSNKPNKELNLIIKSAMDGDKLREQAPVRKAYEREIYLYETVFPEFKRFSDEHGVQNKFTETAKCYGTLFTDKQECIVLENLKEIDFKLWNRKLPMNAEHVGMVFATYAKFHGTGLALKNLHPEKFEEMSKNLKNIFYKDVPDEAEKARFAQNVKQGFANGFRAVANHEKATQALTKFTESCMKFFEEDVRRVDKYCTILHGDCWCNNMMFRYKDLKNPAKPTQVCLLDWQISQVASPILDLSYFFYACSSKEVLYDLKKFLKIYHDNLTKTVKEAGLNPEEILTFEELEAQWKIYSKYGLFMALFVMKIVLSEVEEAPDFDKLASEGKDLLQSLGAAEALHSGVAFHVLVASVTAPVCSLGCTAHPEYPQKETANTRTYGRFHALLFCLKDQKPEEYYSLTKSLHNVEAEFGSKKGFPYSLHKIVEKSLAALNFDEDSQVRENFTKYAKNTSEMYLNAIEYRGKYSTILHGDCWSNNIMFKYRNSKIEEICLLDFQMAWVGTPVYDLSYFFYSGGCKELFDKLEDFLDVYYNSFSRFVKELGSVPEDLLPRSALSEDWKIYSKFGMFMALLLTQVKLMSREDSAEMSDSIDGNVDGSSKFMNANINNELFNKRVKDILIHMYENDSETHTTHDLVVKRAPTENTRRQLNNAEWAYKNEIHFYTEIYPAFKKLEEEHCVQERFNSLPEFITCDKEVGREMIVLRDVTKMGFEMRRRDLLLDDEHARLIFKTYGHFHAISFCLREQVPEEFDRLAKPLYHIWKNFANNDGFINLLTKLAENAYEGLDSARDAVVLEKLKKYIENTKEIFQEALAYDGKYLAILHGDCWSNNMMFKYKEQKSHSPLVSMNLLDFQLVATGTPVYDLSYFFYTGGSKELFDKLNDYLNIYYDSFSNSVRCLANGRERKEGSRRMTLELFYQQDVMN
;
A
#
# COMPACT_ATOMS: atom_id res chain seq x y z
N MET A 1 -75.02 -25.50 -3.00
CA MET A 1 -74.34 -25.64 -1.70
C MET A 1 -72.90 -25.18 -1.88
N ALA A 2 -72.46 -24.25 -1.01
CA ALA A 2 -71.10 -23.79 -0.67
C ALA A 2 -70.03 -23.80 -1.78
N GLY A 3 -69.44 -22.69 -2.23
CA GLY A 3 -68.84 -21.56 -1.48
C GLY A 3 -67.31 -21.64 -1.63
N ARG A 4 -66.48 -20.61 -1.81
CA ARG A 4 -66.62 -19.14 -1.77
C ARG A 4 -65.48 -18.51 -2.61
N ALA A 5 -65.78 -17.30 -3.08
CA ALA A 5 -64.95 -16.35 -3.82
C ALA A 5 -63.78 -15.73 -3.02
N ALA A 6 -62.81 -15.16 -3.75
CA ALA A 6 -62.29 -13.80 -3.52
C ALA A 6 -61.37 -13.32 -4.69
N THR A 7 -61.86 -12.42 -5.54
CA THR A 7 -61.09 -11.26 -6.05
C THR A 7 -61.06 -10.20 -4.91
N PRO A 8 -60.26 -9.09 -4.91
CA PRO A 8 -59.84 -8.29 -6.08
C PRO A 8 -58.52 -7.46 -5.94
N GLN A 9 -58.32 -6.60 -6.95
CA GLN A 9 -57.63 -5.29 -6.97
C GLN A 9 -56.32 -5.19 -7.75
N GLY A 10 -56.41 -4.40 -8.81
CA GLY A 10 -55.31 -4.03 -9.68
C GLY A 10 -54.28 -3.11 -9.03
N ARG A 11 -53.11 -3.06 -9.67
CA ARG A 11 -52.10 -2.03 -9.43
C ARG A 11 -51.66 -1.39 -10.74
N LYS A 12 -51.66 -0.07 -10.64
CA LYS A 12 -51.22 1.01 -11.51
C LYS A 12 -49.93 0.71 -12.31
N LEU A 13 -49.91 1.31 -13.51
CA LEU A 13 -48.72 1.69 -14.25
C LEU A 13 -47.66 2.27 -13.32
N ASN A 14 -46.48 1.66 -13.30
CA ASN A 14 -45.26 2.28 -12.81
C ASN A 14 -44.33 2.55 -14.00
N ASN A 15 -43.91 3.81 -14.09
CA ASN A 15 -42.93 4.36 -15.02
C ASN A 15 -41.69 3.48 -15.12
N ILE A 16 -41.42 2.98 -16.33
CA ILE A 16 -40.13 2.45 -16.73
C ILE A 16 -39.31 3.65 -17.18
N ASN A 17 -38.41 4.13 -16.31
CA ASN A 17 -37.39 5.10 -16.72
C ASN A 17 -36.34 4.39 -17.59
N ASN A 18 -36.01 5.06 -18.70
CA ASN A 18 -35.22 4.63 -19.84
C ASN A 18 -33.78 4.16 -19.52
N MET A 19 -33.47 2.92 -19.89
CA MET A 19 -32.21 2.55 -20.55
C MET A 19 -32.54 1.55 -21.68
N PRO A 20 -32.01 1.69 -22.91
CA PRO A 20 -32.28 0.73 -23.96
C PRO A 20 -31.59 -0.61 -23.64
N ASP A 21 -32.37 -1.69 -23.60
CA ASP A 21 -31.85 -3.07 -23.53
C ASP A 21 -30.94 -3.31 -24.73
N ARG A 22 -29.61 -3.35 -24.51
CA ARG A 22 -28.55 -3.43 -25.54
C ARG A 22 -28.59 -4.72 -26.38
N ARG A 23 -29.61 -5.57 -26.22
CA ARG A 23 -29.82 -6.82 -26.96
C ARG A 23 -30.71 -6.67 -28.20
N TYR A 24 -31.35 -5.52 -28.42
CA TYR A 24 -32.23 -5.29 -29.57
C TYR A 24 -31.80 -4.07 -30.39
N LEU A 25 -31.60 -4.27 -31.69
CA LEU A 25 -31.37 -3.17 -32.64
C LEU A 25 -32.71 -2.52 -33.03
N PRO A 26 -32.76 -1.19 -33.18
CA PRO A 26 -33.90 -0.49 -33.76
C PRO A 26 -34.31 -1.07 -35.13
N LYS A 27 -35.62 -1.05 -35.42
CA LYS A 27 -36.21 -1.67 -36.62
C LYS A 27 -35.50 -1.29 -37.91
N VAL A 28 -35.13 -0.02 -38.08
CA VAL A 28 -34.45 0.49 -39.30
C VAL A 28 -33.06 -0.13 -39.48
N LYS A 29 -32.34 -0.41 -38.40
CA LYS A 29 -31.03 -1.10 -38.45
C LYS A 29 -31.21 -2.58 -38.77
N THR A 30 -32.25 -3.22 -38.24
CA THR A 30 -32.60 -4.61 -38.60
C THR A 30 -32.99 -4.73 -40.08
N GLU A 31 -33.73 -3.76 -40.62
CA GLU A 31 -34.05 -3.70 -42.06
C GLU A 31 -32.79 -3.56 -42.94
N LEU A 32 -31.80 -2.77 -42.50
CA LEU A 32 -30.50 -2.69 -43.19
C LEU A 32 -29.79 -4.05 -43.20
N LEU A 33 -29.73 -4.74 -42.05
CA LEU A 33 -29.10 -6.07 -41.96
C LEU A 33 -29.81 -7.11 -42.84
N ASN A 34 -31.15 -7.07 -42.91
CA ASN A 34 -31.92 -7.93 -43.80
C ASN A 34 -31.61 -7.67 -45.28
N LYS A 35 -31.50 -6.38 -45.68
CA LYS A 35 -31.07 -6.03 -47.04
C LYS A 35 -29.67 -6.56 -47.33
N ILE A 36 -28.73 -6.43 -46.39
CA ILE A 36 -27.37 -6.95 -46.53
C ILE A 36 -27.39 -8.46 -46.73
N ALA A 37 -28.13 -9.21 -45.89
CA ALA A 37 -28.25 -10.67 -46.01
C ALA A 37 -28.76 -11.09 -47.40
N VAL A 38 -29.83 -10.46 -47.89
CA VAL A 38 -30.39 -10.74 -49.23
C VAL A 38 -29.37 -10.40 -50.32
N CYS A 39 -28.67 -9.26 -50.24
CA CYS A 39 -27.63 -8.89 -51.21
C CYS A 39 -26.43 -9.85 -51.21
N GLN A 40 -26.15 -10.53 -50.09
CA GLN A 40 -25.13 -11.59 -50.00
C GLN A 40 -25.70 -12.99 -50.34
N GLY A 41 -26.94 -13.05 -50.83
CA GLY A 41 -27.62 -14.25 -51.31
C GLY A 41 -28.10 -15.20 -50.22
N PHE A 42 -28.39 -14.71 -49.02
CA PHE A 42 -29.05 -15.49 -47.97
C PHE A 42 -30.56 -15.46 -48.19
N ASP A 43 -31.17 -16.63 -48.33
CA ASP A 43 -32.61 -16.77 -48.62
C ASP A 43 -33.44 -16.95 -47.34
N ASP A 44 -33.03 -17.88 -46.48
CA ASP A 44 -33.58 -18.13 -45.15
C ASP A 44 -32.41 -18.15 -44.17
N TYR A 45 -32.44 -17.25 -43.19
CA TYR A 45 -31.30 -16.99 -42.33
C TYR A 45 -31.72 -16.51 -40.95
N LYS A 46 -30.81 -16.70 -40.00
CA LYS A 46 -30.90 -16.15 -38.64
C LYS A 46 -29.84 -15.07 -38.46
N ILE A 47 -30.25 -13.94 -37.88
CA ILE A 47 -29.35 -12.87 -37.46
C ILE A 47 -29.20 -12.93 -35.94
N GLU A 48 -27.97 -13.08 -35.47
CA GLU A 48 -27.61 -12.96 -34.07
C GLU A 48 -26.84 -11.67 -33.83
N VAL A 49 -27.29 -10.89 -32.84
CA VAL A 49 -26.64 -9.65 -32.40
C VAL A 49 -26.01 -9.92 -31.04
N LYS A 50 -24.71 -9.68 -30.92
CA LYS A 50 -23.99 -9.74 -29.65
C LYS A 50 -23.32 -8.40 -29.39
N SER A 51 -23.35 -7.95 -28.12
CA SER A 51 -22.64 -6.74 -27.70
C SER A 51 -21.15 -6.93 -27.96
N GLY A 52 -20.58 -6.08 -28.82
CA GLY A 52 -19.17 -6.16 -29.23
C GLY A 52 -18.24 -5.25 -28.43
N SER A 53 -18.79 -4.24 -27.75
CA SER A 53 -18.01 -3.25 -26.98
C SER A 53 -17.95 -3.57 -25.49
N MET A 54 -16.75 -3.53 -24.91
CA MET A 54 -16.57 -3.31 -23.47
C MET A 54 -16.80 -1.82 -23.15
N LYS A 55 -17.02 -1.46 -21.88
CA LYS A 55 -17.11 -0.06 -21.45
C LYS A 55 -15.80 0.65 -21.83
N GLY A 56 -15.84 1.71 -22.66
CA GLY A 56 -14.64 2.41 -23.15
C GLY A 56 -14.22 2.12 -24.61
N ASP A 57 -14.84 1.15 -25.30
CA ASP A 57 -14.50 0.77 -26.70
C ASP A 57 -15.20 1.64 -27.78
N GLY A 58 -15.57 2.88 -27.48
CA GLY A 58 -16.16 3.79 -28.46
C GLY A 58 -16.53 5.14 -27.88
N TYR A 59 -15.70 6.16 -28.14
CA TYR A 59 -15.88 7.52 -27.62
C TYR A 59 -17.20 8.17 -28.07
N LEU A 60 -17.66 7.87 -29.29
CA LEU A 60 -18.84 8.48 -29.91
C LEU A 60 -19.88 7.44 -30.42
N GLY A 61 -19.69 6.15 -30.12
CA GLY A 61 -20.50 5.09 -30.75
C GLY A 61 -20.50 3.73 -30.03
N ILE A 62 -21.52 2.93 -30.34
CA ILE A 62 -21.76 1.58 -29.81
C ILE A 62 -21.38 0.56 -30.90
N ILE A 63 -20.57 -0.44 -30.54
CA ILE A 63 -20.13 -1.50 -31.46
C ILE A 63 -20.82 -2.81 -31.10
N ASN A 64 -21.55 -3.40 -32.06
CA ASN A 64 -22.13 -4.74 -31.93
C ASN A 64 -21.58 -5.68 -33.00
N THR A 65 -21.35 -6.93 -32.63
CA THR A 65 -21.03 -8.02 -33.56
C THR A 65 -22.33 -8.64 -34.09
N ILE A 66 -22.39 -8.86 -35.40
CA ILE A 66 -23.52 -9.47 -36.09
C ILE A 66 -23.06 -10.78 -36.72
N HIS A 67 -23.79 -11.85 -36.48
CA HIS A 67 -23.59 -13.14 -37.12
C HIS A 67 -24.84 -13.51 -37.92
N ILE A 68 -24.68 -13.69 -39.23
CA ILE A 68 -25.75 -14.10 -40.13
C ILE A 68 -25.48 -15.53 -40.58
N GLN A 69 -26.36 -16.45 -40.20
CA GLN A 69 -26.26 -17.87 -40.52
C GLN A 69 -27.39 -18.28 -41.47
N ASP A 70 -27.06 -18.90 -42.61
CA ASP A 70 -28.06 -19.51 -43.49
C ASP A 70 -28.68 -20.73 -42.79
N SER A 71 -30.01 -20.76 -42.70
CA SER A 71 -30.78 -21.80 -42.02
C SER A 71 -30.65 -23.16 -42.72
N ASN A 72 -30.39 -23.17 -44.02
CA ASN A 72 -30.38 -24.36 -44.87
C ASN A 72 -28.97 -24.78 -45.29
N LYS A 73 -27.98 -23.88 -45.19
CA LYS A 73 -26.58 -24.11 -45.57
C LYS A 73 -25.65 -23.81 -44.40
N PRO A 74 -25.27 -24.81 -43.57
CA PRO A 74 -24.48 -24.56 -42.36
C PRO A 74 -23.12 -23.90 -42.63
N ASN A 75 -22.49 -24.14 -43.79
CA ASN A 75 -21.19 -23.54 -44.14
C ASN A 75 -21.30 -22.12 -44.73
N LYS A 76 -22.52 -21.57 -44.86
CA LYS A 76 -22.74 -20.22 -45.36
C LYS A 76 -23.07 -19.31 -44.19
N GLU A 77 -22.07 -18.57 -43.74
CA GLU A 77 -22.17 -17.58 -42.68
C GLU A 77 -21.55 -16.24 -43.09
N LEU A 78 -21.92 -15.18 -42.39
CA LEU A 78 -21.34 -13.84 -42.56
C LEU A 78 -21.21 -13.15 -41.20
N ASN A 79 -19.98 -12.78 -40.86
CA ASN A 79 -19.64 -12.12 -39.60
C ASN A 79 -19.34 -10.64 -39.84
N LEU A 80 -20.12 -9.76 -39.22
CA LEU A 80 -20.07 -8.32 -39.41
C LEU A 80 -19.95 -7.58 -38.08
N ILE A 81 -19.56 -6.30 -38.16
CA ILE A 81 -19.62 -5.32 -37.09
C ILE A 81 -20.61 -4.24 -37.48
N ILE A 82 -21.51 -3.86 -36.58
CA ILE A 82 -22.31 -2.63 -36.72
C ILE A 82 -21.84 -1.59 -35.71
N LYS A 83 -21.29 -0.49 -36.22
CA LYS A 83 -20.89 0.69 -35.44
C LYS A 83 -22.05 1.69 -35.50
N SER A 84 -22.67 1.98 -34.36
CA SER A 84 -23.87 2.83 -34.23
C SER A 84 -23.56 4.12 -33.47
N ALA A 85 -24.04 5.27 -33.96
CA ALA A 85 -23.92 6.53 -33.25
C ALA A 85 -24.69 6.51 -31.91
N MET A 86 -24.15 7.17 -30.89
CA MET A 86 -24.90 7.45 -29.66
C MET A 86 -26.04 8.44 -29.94
N ASP A 87 -27.20 8.24 -29.31
CA ASP A 87 -28.45 8.97 -29.57
C ASP A 87 -28.84 9.98 -28.46
N GLY A 88 -28.00 10.13 -27.44
CA GLY A 88 -28.18 11.08 -26.34
C GLY A 88 -28.16 12.54 -26.80
N ASP A 89 -29.25 13.28 -26.53
CA ASP A 89 -29.41 14.68 -26.96
C ASP A 89 -28.32 15.60 -26.40
N LYS A 90 -28.06 15.52 -25.09
CA LYS A 90 -27.05 16.37 -24.43
C LYS A 90 -25.63 16.09 -24.92
N LEU A 91 -25.30 14.85 -25.27
CA LEU A 91 -24.01 14.52 -25.89
C LEU A 91 -23.90 15.15 -27.27
N ARG A 92 -24.96 15.04 -28.09
CA ARG A 92 -25.02 15.62 -29.44
C ARG A 92 -25.01 17.15 -29.45
N GLU A 93 -25.42 17.80 -28.37
CA GLU A 93 -25.27 19.25 -28.18
C GLU A 93 -23.81 19.68 -27.96
N GLN A 94 -23.01 18.84 -27.29
CA GLN A 94 -21.62 19.16 -26.92
C GLN A 94 -20.56 18.58 -27.87
N ALA A 95 -20.88 17.48 -28.57
CA ALA A 95 -19.97 16.78 -29.46
C ALA A 95 -20.57 16.61 -30.86
N PRO A 96 -19.74 16.68 -31.94
CA PRO A 96 -20.20 16.59 -33.32
C PRO A 96 -20.49 15.13 -33.77
N VAL A 97 -21.20 14.33 -32.95
CA VAL A 97 -21.46 12.89 -33.18
C VAL A 97 -22.02 12.63 -34.58
N ARG A 98 -23.07 13.35 -34.98
CA ARG A 98 -23.70 13.17 -36.29
C ARG A 98 -22.74 13.48 -37.44
N LYS A 99 -21.96 14.57 -37.33
CA LYS A 99 -20.98 14.97 -38.35
C LYS A 99 -19.83 13.96 -38.46
N ALA A 100 -19.41 13.36 -37.35
CA ALA A 100 -18.40 12.31 -37.33
C ALA A 100 -18.87 11.07 -38.12
N TYR A 101 -20.12 10.64 -37.92
CA TYR A 101 -20.69 9.51 -38.70
C TYR A 101 -20.97 9.87 -40.15
N GLU A 102 -21.44 11.09 -40.44
CA GLU A 102 -21.56 11.61 -41.80
C GLU A 102 -20.23 11.52 -42.54
N ARG A 103 -19.14 11.89 -41.87
CA ARG A 103 -17.78 11.84 -42.40
C ARG A 103 -17.36 10.41 -42.72
N GLU A 104 -17.48 9.50 -41.76
CA GLU A 104 -17.07 8.11 -41.92
C GLU A 104 -17.90 7.40 -43.02
N ILE A 105 -19.21 7.65 -43.09
CA ILE A 105 -20.09 7.18 -44.17
C ILE A 105 -19.63 7.74 -45.52
N TYR A 106 -19.34 9.03 -45.62
CA TYR A 106 -18.89 9.66 -46.85
C TYR A 106 -17.59 9.05 -47.38
N LEU A 107 -16.66 8.69 -46.49
CA LEU A 107 -15.43 8.00 -46.88
C LEU A 107 -15.73 6.63 -47.53
N TYR A 108 -16.62 5.84 -46.93
CA TYR A 108 -16.99 4.52 -47.45
C TYR A 108 -17.86 4.55 -48.71
N GLU A 109 -18.79 5.51 -48.82
CA GLU A 109 -19.72 5.59 -49.95
C GLU A 109 -19.18 6.35 -51.15
N THR A 110 -18.27 7.31 -50.93
CA THR A 110 -17.81 8.22 -51.98
C THR A 110 -16.30 8.14 -52.19
N VAL A 111 -15.50 8.38 -51.14
CA VAL A 111 -14.05 8.56 -51.31
C VAL A 111 -13.33 7.25 -51.66
N PHE A 112 -13.54 6.16 -50.93
CA PHE A 112 -12.87 4.89 -51.24
C PHE A 112 -13.31 4.28 -52.59
N PRO A 113 -14.60 4.29 -52.96
CA PRO A 113 -15.01 3.87 -54.29
C PRO A 113 -14.36 4.71 -55.40
N GLU A 114 -14.24 6.03 -55.20
CA GLU A 114 -13.60 6.91 -56.17
C GLU A 114 -12.08 6.69 -56.26
N PHE A 115 -11.40 6.51 -55.12
CA PHE A 115 -9.97 6.17 -55.07
C PHE A 115 -9.70 4.83 -55.78
N LYS A 116 -10.58 3.85 -55.57
CA LYS A 116 -10.51 2.56 -56.26
C LYS A 116 -10.73 2.73 -57.77
N ARG A 117 -11.78 3.45 -58.18
CA ARG A 117 -12.09 3.72 -59.59
C ARG A 117 -10.92 4.42 -60.29
N PHE A 118 -10.42 5.49 -59.70
CA PHE A 118 -9.25 6.24 -60.19
C PHE A 118 -8.02 5.34 -60.33
N SER A 119 -7.72 4.54 -59.30
CA SER A 119 -6.58 3.62 -59.31
C SER A 119 -6.71 2.55 -60.40
N ASP A 120 -7.91 1.97 -60.55
CA ASP A 120 -8.18 0.94 -61.57
C ASP A 120 -8.08 1.53 -62.99
N GLU A 121 -8.60 2.75 -63.22
CA GLU A 121 -8.53 3.46 -64.51
C GLU A 121 -7.11 3.82 -64.93
N HIS A 122 -6.26 4.19 -63.97
CA HIS A 122 -4.87 4.57 -64.22
C HIS A 122 -3.89 3.39 -64.07
N GLY A 123 -4.38 2.17 -63.82
CA GLY A 123 -3.53 0.98 -63.73
C GLY A 123 -2.62 0.93 -62.49
N VAL A 124 -2.96 1.68 -61.44
CA VAL A 124 -2.17 1.77 -60.19
C VAL A 124 -2.19 0.43 -59.46
N GLN A 125 -1.01 -0.20 -59.36
CA GLN A 125 -0.85 -1.48 -58.68
C GLN A 125 -0.68 -1.29 -57.16
N ASN A 126 0.00 -0.22 -56.75
CA ASN A 126 0.20 0.20 -55.37
C ASN A 126 -1.00 0.99 -54.83
N LYS A 127 -2.21 0.54 -55.15
CA LYS A 127 -3.46 1.19 -54.75
C LYS A 127 -3.79 0.93 -53.29
N PHE A 128 -4.45 1.90 -52.66
CA PHE A 128 -4.92 1.79 -51.28
C PHE A 128 -6.13 0.86 -51.20
N THR A 129 -6.05 -0.16 -50.34
CA THR A 129 -7.11 -1.17 -50.12
C THR A 129 -7.24 -1.57 -48.65
N GLU A 130 -6.45 -0.96 -47.77
CA GLU A 130 -6.31 -1.30 -46.35
C GLU A 130 -7.45 -0.74 -45.49
N THR A 131 -8.70 -0.93 -45.92
CA THR A 131 -9.94 -0.55 -45.22
C THR A 131 -10.82 -1.77 -44.99
N ALA A 132 -11.62 -1.78 -43.92
CA ALA A 132 -12.62 -2.83 -43.74
C ALA A 132 -13.67 -2.77 -44.85
N LYS A 133 -14.15 -3.91 -45.34
CA LYS A 133 -15.23 -3.90 -46.33
C LYS A 133 -16.52 -3.38 -45.68
N CYS A 134 -17.11 -2.34 -46.28
CA CYS A 134 -18.42 -1.82 -45.88
C CYS A 134 -19.55 -2.57 -46.61
N TYR A 135 -20.51 -3.07 -45.85
CA TYR A 135 -21.68 -3.80 -46.35
C TYR A 135 -22.92 -2.93 -46.42
N GLY A 136 -22.99 -1.86 -45.64
CA GLY A 136 -24.09 -0.92 -45.66
C GLY A 136 -23.98 0.15 -44.58
N THR A 137 -24.76 1.20 -44.76
CA THR A 137 -24.73 2.44 -43.99
C THR A 137 -26.15 2.91 -43.73
N LEU A 138 -26.34 3.71 -42.68
CA LEU A 138 -27.57 4.39 -42.38
C LEU A 138 -27.23 5.80 -41.88
N PHE A 139 -27.88 6.82 -42.43
CA PHE A 139 -27.71 8.23 -42.02
C PHE A 139 -29.04 8.88 -41.60
N THR A 140 -29.92 8.08 -41.00
CA THR A 140 -31.14 8.58 -40.36
C THR A 140 -30.79 9.20 -39.01
N ASP A 141 -31.40 10.34 -38.66
CA ASP A 141 -31.11 11.04 -37.41
C ASP A 141 -31.25 10.14 -36.19
N LYS A 142 -30.25 10.19 -35.30
CA LYS A 142 -30.11 9.34 -34.10
C LYS A 142 -30.02 7.84 -34.38
N GLN A 143 -29.97 7.43 -35.63
CA GLN A 143 -29.92 6.04 -36.06
C GLN A 143 -28.72 5.78 -36.97
N GLU A 144 -27.76 6.72 -37.03
CA GLU A 144 -26.61 6.63 -37.90
C GLU A 144 -25.79 5.39 -37.56
N CYS A 145 -25.43 4.61 -38.58
CA CYS A 145 -24.59 3.43 -38.40
C CYS A 145 -23.83 3.03 -39.66
N ILE A 146 -22.79 2.24 -39.47
CA ILE A 146 -21.97 1.64 -40.52
C ILE A 146 -21.82 0.15 -40.21
N VAL A 147 -22.05 -0.70 -41.21
CA VAL A 147 -21.91 -2.16 -41.12
C VAL A 147 -20.66 -2.58 -41.89
N LEU A 148 -19.67 -3.09 -41.16
CA LEU A 148 -18.34 -3.44 -41.64
C LEU A 148 -18.09 -4.95 -41.51
N GLU A 149 -17.11 -5.46 -42.27
CA GLU A 149 -16.55 -6.80 -42.08
C GLU A 149 -15.97 -6.97 -40.66
N ASN A 150 -16.24 -8.12 -40.02
CA ASN A 150 -15.59 -8.42 -38.75
C ASN A 150 -14.17 -8.94 -38.97
N LEU A 151 -13.19 -8.03 -38.93
CA LEU A 151 -11.79 -8.34 -39.18
C LEU A 151 -11.19 -9.37 -38.20
N LYS A 152 -11.76 -9.53 -36.99
CA LYS A 152 -11.30 -10.53 -36.02
C LYS A 152 -11.48 -11.97 -36.53
N GLU A 153 -12.51 -12.22 -37.35
CA GLU A 153 -12.78 -13.54 -37.94
C GLU A 153 -11.87 -13.88 -39.12
N ILE A 154 -11.10 -12.91 -39.61
CA ILE A 154 -10.11 -13.09 -40.69
C ILE A 154 -8.69 -12.77 -40.23
N ASP A 155 -8.41 -13.12 -38.97
CA ASP A 155 -7.09 -13.14 -38.31
C ASP A 155 -6.42 -11.78 -38.09
N PHE A 156 -7.16 -10.67 -38.17
CA PHE A 156 -6.64 -9.37 -37.77
C PHE A 156 -6.73 -9.18 -36.25
N LYS A 157 -5.73 -8.52 -35.68
CA LYS A 157 -5.63 -8.21 -34.25
C LYS A 157 -5.34 -6.74 -34.02
N LEU A 158 -6.01 -6.16 -33.02
CA LEU A 158 -5.66 -4.83 -32.52
C LEU A 158 -4.27 -4.87 -31.88
N TRP A 159 -3.55 -3.76 -32.02
CA TRP A 159 -2.30 -3.57 -31.30
C TRP A 159 -2.58 -3.23 -29.84
N ASN A 160 -1.74 -3.71 -28.91
CA ASN A 160 -1.85 -3.30 -27.51
C ASN A 160 -1.40 -1.84 -27.38
N ARG A 161 -2.36 -0.92 -27.15
CA ARG A 161 -2.10 0.52 -27.08
C ARG A 161 -1.05 0.95 -26.06
N LYS A 162 -0.81 0.17 -25.01
CA LYS A 162 0.21 0.47 -23.99
C LYS A 162 1.63 0.13 -24.43
N LEU A 163 1.80 -0.57 -25.55
CA LEU A 163 3.11 -0.98 -26.05
C LEU A 163 3.50 -0.13 -27.28
N PRO A 164 4.74 0.38 -27.35
CA PRO A 164 5.22 1.00 -28.57
C PRO A 164 5.37 -0.04 -29.69
N MET A 165 5.03 0.36 -30.92
CA MET A 165 5.24 -0.42 -32.13
C MET A 165 6.72 -0.49 -32.50
N ASN A 166 7.13 -1.64 -33.02
CA ASN A 166 8.46 -1.86 -33.54
C ASN A 166 8.61 -1.31 -34.99
N ALA A 167 9.84 -1.33 -35.51
CA ALA A 167 10.14 -0.80 -36.84
C ALA A 167 9.36 -1.45 -38.00
N GLU A 168 9.02 -2.74 -37.92
CA GLU A 168 8.27 -3.42 -38.99
C GLU A 168 6.81 -2.94 -39.05
N HIS A 169 6.18 -2.72 -37.90
CA HIS A 169 4.82 -2.16 -37.81
C HIS A 169 4.78 -0.71 -38.30
N VAL A 170 5.70 0.12 -37.80
CA VAL A 170 5.77 1.54 -38.19
C VAL A 170 6.08 1.67 -39.68
N GLY A 171 6.99 0.85 -40.22
CA GLY A 171 7.28 0.82 -41.65
C GLY A 171 6.06 0.44 -42.50
N MET A 172 5.28 -0.56 -42.06
CA MET A 172 4.04 -0.96 -42.74
C MET A 172 3.00 0.17 -42.75
N VAL A 173 2.79 0.84 -41.62
CA VAL A 173 1.81 1.94 -41.52
C VAL A 173 2.24 3.14 -42.37
N PHE A 174 3.52 3.52 -42.36
CA PHE A 174 4.05 4.57 -43.25
C PHE A 174 3.86 4.21 -44.72
N ALA A 175 4.10 2.96 -45.12
CA ALA A 175 3.85 2.50 -46.48
C ALA A 175 2.36 2.54 -46.85
N THR A 176 1.46 2.19 -45.93
CA THR A 176 0.01 2.24 -46.14
C THR A 176 -0.50 3.67 -46.29
N TYR A 177 -0.09 4.59 -45.40
CA TYR A 177 -0.44 6.02 -45.54
C TYR A 177 0.10 6.61 -46.83
N ALA A 178 1.28 6.18 -47.29
CA ALA A 178 1.84 6.63 -48.55
C ALA A 178 0.97 6.26 -49.76
N LYS A 179 0.37 5.05 -49.76
CA LYS A 179 -0.60 4.65 -50.80
C LYS A 179 -1.84 5.55 -50.76
N PHE A 180 -2.39 5.76 -49.56
CA PHE A 180 -3.60 6.56 -49.37
C PHE A 180 -3.39 8.02 -49.78
N HIS A 181 -2.39 8.68 -49.20
CA HIS A 181 -2.03 10.07 -49.49
C HIS A 181 -1.61 10.26 -50.95
N GLY A 182 -0.81 9.33 -51.49
CA GLY A 182 -0.35 9.34 -52.88
C GLY A 182 -1.51 9.24 -53.87
N THR A 183 -2.53 8.41 -53.56
CA THR A 183 -3.75 8.32 -54.39
C THR A 183 -4.50 9.66 -54.39
N GLY A 184 -4.67 10.29 -53.23
CA GLY A 184 -5.31 11.60 -53.12
C GLY A 184 -4.55 12.72 -53.86
N LEU A 185 -3.21 12.73 -53.75
CA LEU A 185 -2.37 13.70 -54.48
C LEU A 185 -2.40 13.48 -56.00
N ALA A 186 -2.39 12.22 -56.45
CA ALA A 186 -2.51 11.91 -57.87
C ALA A 186 -3.88 12.33 -58.42
N LEU A 187 -4.96 12.02 -57.69
CA LEU A 187 -6.32 12.45 -58.02
C LEU A 187 -6.42 13.98 -58.08
N LYS A 188 -5.83 14.69 -57.12
CA LYS A 188 -5.80 16.17 -57.10
C LYS A 188 -5.12 16.77 -58.33
N ASN A 189 -4.07 16.12 -58.85
CA ASN A 189 -3.34 16.64 -60.00
C ASN A 189 -4.00 16.30 -61.34
N LEU A 190 -4.56 15.09 -61.48
CA LEU A 190 -5.20 14.66 -62.72
C LEU A 190 -6.67 15.09 -62.83
N HIS A 191 -7.36 15.18 -61.69
CA HIS A 191 -8.79 15.51 -61.60
C HIS A 191 -9.04 16.54 -60.46
N PRO A 192 -8.49 17.77 -60.56
CA PRO A 192 -8.58 18.78 -59.51
C PRO A 192 -10.02 19.14 -59.14
N GLU A 193 -10.93 19.21 -60.12
CA GLU A 193 -12.35 19.50 -59.85
C GLU A 193 -13.01 18.42 -59.01
N LYS A 194 -12.67 17.14 -59.28
CA LYS A 194 -13.22 16.01 -58.53
C LYS A 194 -12.67 15.97 -57.11
N PHE A 195 -11.37 16.23 -56.97
CA PHE A 195 -10.74 16.35 -55.65
C PHE A 195 -11.34 17.51 -54.85
N GLU A 196 -11.54 18.67 -55.46
CA GLU A 196 -12.18 19.83 -54.82
C GLU A 196 -13.61 19.52 -54.40
N GLU A 197 -14.41 18.88 -55.27
CA GLU A 197 -15.76 18.40 -54.94
C GLU A 197 -15.74 17.52 -53.69
N MET A 198 -14.83 16.55 -53.65
CA MET A 198 -14.71 15.64 -52.52
C MET A 198 -14.23 16.32 -51.23
N SER A 199 -13.39 17.35 -51.37
CA SER A 199 -12.77 18.05 -50.25
C SER A 199 -13.74 18.98 -49.52
N LYS A 200 -14.82 19.43 -50.17
CA LYS A 200 -15.81 20.36 -49.58
C LYS A 200 -16.37 19.88 -48.24
N ASN A 201 -16.61 18.57 -48.13
CA ASN A 201 -17.17 17.95 -46.94
C ASN A 201 -16.09 17.47 -45.97
N LEU A 202 -14.80 17.72 -46.24
CA LEU A 202 -13.65 17.21 -45.48
C LEU A 202 -12.94 18.32 -44.66
N LYS A 203 -13.72 19.13 -43.94
CA LYS A 203 -13.23 20.16 -43.01
C LYS A 203 -13.05 19.61 -41.59
N ASN A 204 -12.17 20.22 -40.80
CA ASN A 204 -11.98 19.87 -39.39
C ASN A 204 -13.32 19.95 -38.62
N ILE A 205 -13.64 18.92 -37.83
CA ILE A 205 -14.94 18.84 -37.13
C ILE A 205 -14.92 19.44 -35.73
N PHE A 206 -13.74 19.72 -35.16
CA PHE A 206 -13.57 20.19 -33.78
C PHE A 206 -13.44 21.71 -33.67
N TYR A 207 -13.07 22.39 -34.75
CA TYR A 207 -12.86 23.84 -34.75
C TYR A 207 -13.68 24.51 -35.84
N LYS A 208 -14.21 25.70 -35.54
CA LYS A 208 -14.80 26.58 -36.56
C LYS A 208 -13.71 27.07 -37.51
N ASP A 209 -14.13 27.41 -38.73
CA ASP A 209 -13.27 28.07 -39.72
C ASP A 209 -12.72 29.41 -39.18
N VAL A 210 -13.55 30.14 -38.41
CA VAL A 210 -13.16 31.36 -37.69
C VAL A 210 -13.51 31.17 -36.20
N PRO A 211 -12.50 30.97 -35.33
CA PRO A 211 -12.75 30.78 -33.90
C PRO A 211 -13.12 32.11 -33.24
N ASP A 212 -14.15 32.08 -32.41
CA ASP A 212 -14.49 33.22 -31.54
C ASP A 212 -13.55 33.30 -30.33
N GLU A 213 -13.58 34.42 -29.60
CA GLU A 213 -12.68 34.64 -28.45
C GLU A 213 -12.89 33.60 -27.33
N ALA A 214 -14.10 33.06 -27.18
CA ALA A 214 -14.36 32.00 -26.20
C ALA A 214 -13.73 30.66 -26.62
N GLU A 215 -13.78 30.32 -27.91
CA GLU A 215 -13.07 29.15 -28.46
C GLU A 215 -11.56 29.29 -28.36
N LYS A 216 -11.00 30.48 -28.64
CA LYS A 216 -9.56 30.74 -28.46
C LYS A 216 -9.15 30.58 -27.00
N ALA A 217 -9.91 31.14 -26.07
CA ALA A 217 -9.65 30.99 -24.64
C ALA A 217 -9.68 29.52 -24.20
N ARG A 218 -10.70 28.76 -24.66
CA ARG A 218 -10.83 27.32 -24.40
C ARG A 218 -9.67 26.52 -24.98
N PHE A 219 -9.23 26.84 -26.20
CA PHE A 219 -8.07 26.21 -26.83
C PHE A 219 -6.80 26.45 -26.01
N ALA A 220 -6.54 27.70 -25.60
CA ALA A 220 -5.38 28.05 -24.77
C ALA A 220 -5.39 27.30 -23.42
N GLN A 221 -6.56 27.19 -22.79
CA GLN A 221 -6.74 26.42 -21.56
C GLN A 221 -6.44 24.92 -21.77
N ASN A 222 -6.99 24.32 -22.84
CA ASN A 222 -6.78 22.92 -23.18
C ASN A 222 -5.32 22.60 -23.49
N VAL A 223 -4.61 23.50 -24.19
CA VAL A 223 -3.17 23.38 -24.43
C VAL A 223 -2.41 23.39 -23.11
N LYS A 224 -2.69 24.37 -22.23
CA LYS A 224 -2.02 24.49 -20.93
C LYS A 224 -2.21 23.24 -20.07
N GLN A 225 -3.43 22.69 -20.02
CA GLN A 225 -3.75 21.48 -19.27
C GLN A 225 -3.16 20.23 -19.92
N GLY A 226 -3.35 20.04 -21.22
CA GLY A 226 -2.86 18.86 -21.96
C GLY A 226 -1.34 18.75 -21.94
N PHE A 227 -0.62 19.87 -21.91
CA PHE A 227 0.85 19.87 -21.92
C PHE A 227 1.47 19.82 -20.53
N ALA A 228 0.68 19.91 -19.45
CA ALA A 228 1.18 19.89 -18.08
C ALA A 228 2.03 18.63 -17.79
N ASN A 229 1.58 17.46 -18.26
CA ASN A 229 2.35 16.22 -18.14
C ASN A 229 3.62 16.24 -19.00
N GLY A 230 3.57 16.86 -20.18
CA GLY A 230 4.75 17.09 -21.01
C GLY A 230 5.82 17.91 -20.28
N PHE A 231 5.43 19.04 -19.66
CA PHE A 231 6.34 19.89 -18.87
C PHE A 231 6.95 19.15 -17.68
N ARG A 232 6.15 18.33 -16.97
CA ARG A 232 6.66 17.46 -15.90
C ARG A 232 7.69 16.46 -16.42
N ALA A 233 7.40 15.82 -17.55
CA ALA A 233 8.28 14.81 -18.14
C ALA A 233 9.64 15.37 -18.58
N VAL A 234 9.68 16.64 -19.01
CA VAL A 234 10.92 17.29 -19.46
C VAL A 234 11.56 18.20 -18.43
N ALA A 235 11.06 18.28 -17.19
CA ALA A 235 11.49 19.25 -16.18
C ALA A 235 13.02 19.28 -15.94
N ASN A 236 13.68 18.12 -16.05
CA ASN A 236 15.14 17.97 -15.88
C ASN A 236 15.94 18.05 -17.20
N HIS A 237 15.31 18.44 -18.31
CA HIS A 237 15.93 18.54 -19.63
C HIS A 237 15.70 19.93 -20.25
N GLU A 238 16.56 20.88 -19.88
CA GLU A 238 16.45 22.32 -20.20
C GLU A 238 16.06 22.62 -21.66
N LYS A 239 16.75 22.02 -22.64
CA LYS A 239 16.47 22.24 -24.07
C LYS A 239 15.06 21.81 -24.48
N ALA A 240 14.55 20.75 -23.87
CA ALA A 240 13.23 20.20 -24.18
C ALA A 240 12.14 21.03 -23.48
N THR A 241 12.37 21.45 -22.24
CA THR A 241 11.51 22.42 -21.54
C THR A 241 11.39 23.70 -22.35
N GLN A 242 12.50 24.29 -22.78
CA GLN A 242 12.49 25.52 -23.60
C GLN A 242 11.77 25.31 -24.93
N ALA A 243 11.95 24.16 -25.60
CA ALA A 243 11.24 23.86 -26.83
C ALA A 243 9.73 23.72 -26.63
N LEU A 244 9.30 23.04 -25.56
CA LEU A 244 7.89 22.87 -25.21
C LEU A 244 7.25 24.21 -24.79
N THR A 245 7.96 25.05 -24.05
CA THR A 245 7.52 26.42 -23.71
C THR A 245 7.26 27.23 -24.98
N LYS A 246 8.25 27.31 -25.87
CA LYS A 246 8.11 28.05 -27.14
C LYS A 246 6.97 27.53 -27.99
N PHE A 247 6.78 26.20 -28.04
CA PHE A 247 5.66 25.63 -28.77
C PHE A 247 4.31 25.97 -28.11
N THR A 248 4.22 25.89 -26.79
CA THR A 248 3.00 26.26 -26.03
C THR A 248 2.58 27.71 -26.32
N GLU A 249 3.53 28.64 -26.29
CA GLU A 249 3.31 30.07 -26.55
C GLU A 249 2.88 30.35 -28.00
N SER A 250 3.36 29.54 -28.96
CA SER A 250 3.06 29.69 -30.40
C SER A 250 1.98 28.73 -30.91
N CYS A 251 1.40 27.89 -30.06
CA CYS A 251 0.54 26.78 -30.46
C CYS A 251 -0.71 27.27 -31.21
N MET A 252 -1.39 28.29 -30.69
CA MET A 252 -2.59 28.84 -31.33
C MET A 252 -2.29 29.38 -32.73
N LYS A 253 -1.21 30.18 -32.86
CA LYS A 253 -0.75 30.70 -34.14
C LYS A 253 -0.42 29.58 -35.13
N PHE A 254 0.24 28.51 -34.68
CA PHE A 254 0.52 27.33 -35.50
C PHE A 254 -0.76 26.67 -36.03
N PHE A 255 -1.80 26.53 -35.20
CA PHE A 255 -3.08 25.98 -35.66
C PHE A 255 -3.84 26.93 -36.61
N GLU A 256 -3.77 28.24 -36.38
CA GLU A 256 -4.45 29.23 -37.21
C GLU A 256 -3.79 29.41 -38.59
N GLU A 257 -2.45 29.42 -38.65
CA GLU A 257 -1.70 29.74 -39.86
C GLU A 257 -1.18 28.50 -40.59
N ASP A 258 -0.59 27.54 -39.89
CA ASP A 258 0.07 26.39 -40.52
C ASP A 258 -0.89 25.21 -40.72
N VAL A 259 -1.57 24.75 -39.67
CA VAL A 259 -2.45 23.54 -39.75
C VAL A 259 -3.61 23.74 -40.73
N ARG A 260 -4.16 24.97 -40.80
CA ARG A 260 -5.26 25.32 -41.71
C ARG A 260 -4.80 25.63 -43.14
N ARG A 261 -3.49 25.74 -43.40
CA ARG A 261 -2.98 26.05 -44.73
C ARG A 261 -3.28 24.89 -45.67
N VAL A 262 -4.03 25.18 -46.72
CA VAL A 262 -4.24 24.27 -47.85
C VAL A 262 -3.32 24.70 -48.98
N ASP A 263 -2.33 23.87 -49.28
CA ASP A 263 -1.38 24.09 -50.38
C ASP A 263 -1.40 22.89 -51.36
N LYS A 264 -0.48 22.89 -52.34
CA LYS A 264 -0.42 21.84 -53.36
C LYS A 264 -0.11 20.46 -52.78
N TYR A 265 0.53 20.36 -51.62
CA TYR A 265 0.92 19.12 -50.96
C TYR A 265 -0.16 18.55 -50.04
N CYS A 266 -1.24 19.30 -49.78
CA CYS A 266 -2.36 18.80 -49.01
C CYS A 266 -3.14 17.72 -49.77
N THR A 267 -3.56 16.70 -49.04
CA THR A 267 -4.31 15.54 -49.52
C THR A 267 -5.39 15.16 -48.51
N ILE A 268 -6.22 14.16 -48.83
CA ILE A 268 -7.19 13.61 -47.89
C ILE A 268 -6.44 12.77 -46.85
N LEU A 269 -6.66 13.09 -45.58
CA LEU A 269 -6.04 12.45 -44.43
C LEU A 269 -7.02 11.49 -43.74
N HIS A 270 -6.49 10.53 -43.00
CA HIS A 270 -7.25 9.73 -42.06
C HIS A 270 -7.67 10.55 -40.83
N GLY A 271 -6.75 11.35 -40.28
CA GLY A 271 -7.02 12.28 -39.18
C GLY A 271 -6.90 11.66 -37.77
N ASP A 272 -7.40 10.44 -37.53
CA ASP A 272 -7.26 9.76 -36.21
C ASP A 272 -6.21 8.64 -36.17
N CYS A 273 -4.95 9.00 -36.37
CA CYS A 273 -3.87 8.08 -36.72
C CYS A 273 -3.14 7.50 -35.51
N TRP A 274 -3.81 6.70 -34.69
CA TRP A 274 -3.21 6.01 -33.54
C TRP A 274 -3.56 4.51 -33.52
N CYS A 275 -2.86 3.75 -32.67
CA CYS A 275 -2.86 2.29 -32.70
C CYS A 275 -4.22 1.60 -32.53
N ASN A 276 -5.20 2.22 -31.84
CA ASN A 276 -6.54 1.63 -31.67
C ASN A 276 -7.34 1.61 -32.98
N ASN A 277 -6.97 2.44 -33.94
CA ASN A 277 -7.60 2.53 -35.25
C ASN A 277 -6.87 1.69 -36.30
N MET A 278 -6.05 0.74 -35.86
CA MET A 278 -5.24 -0.11 -36.72
C MET A 278 -5.31 -1.57 -36.26
N MET A 279 -5.70 -2.46 -37.16
CA MET A 279 -5.60 -3.89 -36.93
C MET A 279 -4.56 -4.52 -37.85
N PHE A 280 -3.78 -5.46 -37.33
CA PHE A 280 -2.69 -6.13 -38.03
C PHE A 280 -2.93 -7.62 -38.19
N ARG A 281 -2.52 -8.17 -39.33
CA ARG A 281 -2.52 -9.62 -39.58
C ARG A 281 -1.09 -10.14 -39.68
N TYR A 282 -0.85 -11.35 -39.18
CA TYR A 282 0.49 -11.96 -39.10
C TYR A 282 0.52 -13.32 -39.80
N LYS A 283 1.68 -13.70 -40.35
CA LYS A 283 1.88 -15.04 -40.93
C LYS A 283 1.97 -16.12 -39.84
N ASP A 284 2.60 -15.78 -38.72
CA ASP A 284 2.72 -16.63 -37.54
C ASP A 284 2.16 -15.89 -36.33
N LEU A 285 1.04 -16.38 -35.80
CA LEU A 285 0.36 -15.80 -34.64
C LEU A 285 1.15 -16.01 -33.33
N LYS A 286 2.11 -16.94 -33.30
CA LYS A 286 2.95 -17.22 -32.13
C LYS A 286 4.15 -16.26 -32.01
N ASN A 287 4.52 -15.58 -33.10
CA ASN A 287 5.61 -14.62 -33.11
C ASN A 287 5.23 -13.35 -33.91
N PRO A 288 4.43 -12.43 -33.30
CA PRO A 288 3.90 -11.26 -33.98
C PRO A 288 4.93 -10.12 -34.15
N ALA A 289 6.21 -10.46 -34.38
CA ALA A 289 7.26 -9.45 -34.56
C ALA A 289 7.12 -8.68 -35.90
N LYS A 290 6.54 -9.31 -36.93
CA LYS A 290 6.44 -8.76 -38.29
C LYS A 290 5.02 -8.91 -38.85
N PRO A 291 4.28 -7.80 -39.04
CA PRO A 291 2.95 -7.87 -39.64
C PRO A 291 3.06 -8.16 -41.14
N THR A 292 2.00 -8.73 -41.70
CA THR A 292 1.83 -9.00 -43.14
C THR A 292 0.84 -8.05 -43.80
N GLN A 293 -0.13 -7.57 -43.03
CA GLN A 293 -1.12 -6.59 -43.47
C GLN A 293 -1.54 -5.71 -42.29
N VAL A 294 -2.00 -4.51 -42.62
CA VAL A 294 -2.67 -3.57 -41.73
C VAL A 294 -4.01 -3.18 -42.34
N CYS A 295 -5.02 -2.97 -41.51
CA CYS A 295 -6.31 -2.40 -41.88
C CYS A 295 -6.57 -1.18 -40.99
N LEU A 296 -6.87 -0.05 -41.63
CA LEU A 296 -7.16 1.22 -40.97
C LEU A 296 -8.68 1.35 -40.71
N LEU A 297 -9.03 1.82 -39.53
CA LEU A 297 -10.39 1.92 -39.01
C LEU A 297 -10.67 3.35 -38.55
N ASP A 298 -11.95 3.68 -38.39
CA ASP A 298 -12.40 4.94 -37.77
C ASP A 298 -11.97 6.23 -38.49
N TRP A 299 -12.69 6.54 -39.56
CA TRP A 299 -12.42 7.69 -40.45
C TRP A 299 -13.20 8.96 -40.07
N GLN A 300 -13.68 9.04 -38.82
CA GLN A 300 -14.63 10.05 -38.34
C GLN A 300 -14.13 11.49 -38.41
N ILE A 301 -12.81 11.69 -38.40
CA ILE A 301 -12.19 13.02 -38.37
C ILE A 301 -11.31 13.29 -39.60
N SER A 302 -11.54 12.52 -40.67
CA SER A 302 -10.87 12.71 -41.96
C SER A 302 -11.04 14.15 -42.47
N GLN A 303 -9.94 14.73 -42.94
CA GLN A 303 -9.86 16.12 -43.39
C GLN A 303 -8.82 16.29 -44.50
N VAL A 304 -8.83 17.43 -45.19
CA VAL A 304 -7.76 17.79 -46.14
C VAL A 304 -6.70 18.65 -45.45
N ALA A 305 -5.46 18.16 -45.40
CA ALA A 305 -4.31 18.90 -44.87
C ALA A 305 -2.98 18.26 -45.33
N SER A 306 -1.84 18.74 -44.82
CA SER A 306 -0.53 18.14 -45.11
C SER A 306 -0.45 16.69 -44.60
N PRO A 307 0.10 15.75 -45.38
CA PRO A 307 0.24 14.35 -44.97
C PRO A 307 1.10 14.15 -43.71
N ILE A 308 1.91 15.15 -43.35
CA ILE A 308 2.72 15.11 -42.13
C ILE A 308 1.84 15.05 -40.87
N LEU A 309 0.60 15.55 -40.90
CA LEU A 309 -0.27 15.52 -39.71
C LEU A 309 -0.57 14.08 -39.29
N ASP A 310 -0.96 13.23 -40.23
CA ASP A 310 -1.18 11.80 -39.98
C ASP A 310 0.11 11.08 -39.59
N LEU A 311 1.20 11.33 -40.34
CA LEU A 311 2.48 10.67 -40.09
C LEU A 311 3.05 11.03 -38.73
N SER A 312 3.09 12.32 -38.37
CA SER A 312 3.66 12.78 -37.12
C SER A 312 2.80 12.42 -35.91
N TYR A 313 1.47 12.44 -36.05
CA TYR A 313 0.57 11.96 -35.00
C TYR A 313 0.83 10.49 -34.71
N PHE A 314 0.77 9.63 -35.73
CA PHE A 314 1.06 8.21 -35.58
C PHE A 314 2.46 7.95 -35.03
N PHE A 315 3.48 8.60 -35.60
CA PHE A 315 4.86 8.35 -35.24
C PHE A 315 5.13 8.67 -33.77
N TYR A 316 4.68 9.81 -33.27
CA TYR A 316 4.89 10.18 -31.87
C TYR A 316 3.99 9.44 -30.89
N ALA A 317 2.76 9.06 -31.28
CA ALA A 317 1.84 8.34 -30.40
C ALA A 317 2.15 6.85 -30.29
N CYS A 318 2.79 6.24 -31.29
CA CYS A 318 2.90 4.77 -31.38
C CYS A 318 4.33 4.22 -31.46
N SER A 319 5.37 5.03 -31.69
CA SER A 319 6.72 4.49 -31.94
C SER A 319 7.57 4.33 -30.67
N SER A 320 8.48 3.34 -30.69
CA SER A 320 9.52 3.23 -29.67
C SER A 320 10.58 4.32 -29.80
N LYS A 321 11.42 4.50 -28.77
CA LYS A 321 12.54 5.46 -28.81
C LYS A 321 13.47 5.18 -29.99
N GLU A 322 13.83 3.92 -30.24
CA GLU A 322 14.74 3.54 -31.31
C GLU A 322 14.16 3.91 -32.68
N VAL A 323 12.86 3.71 -32.85
CA VAL A 323 12.13 4.07 -34.08
C VAL A 323 12.08 5.59 -34.26
N LEU A 324 11.76 6.34 -33.20
CA LEU A 324 11.70 7.81 -33.23
C LEU A 324 13.02 8.45 -33.68
N TYR A 325 14.15 7.87 -33.28
CA TYR A 325 15.48 8.39 -33.61
C TYR A 325 15.93 7.99 -35.04
N ASP A 326 15.20 7.12 -35.73
CA ASP A 326 15.44 6.72 -37.12
C ASP A 326 14.36 7.28 -38.08
N LEU A 327 13.83 8.47 -37.77
CA LEU A 327 12.79 9.17 -38.55
C LEU A 327 13.07 9.16 -40.07
N LYS A 328 14.31 9.44 -40.47
CA LYS A 328 14.68 9.58 -41.89
C LYS A 328 14.40 8.30 -42.67
N LYS A 329 14.63 7.12 -42.08
CA LYS A 329 14.30 5.83 -42.69
C LYS A 329 12.79 5.69 -42.93
N PHE A 330 11.96 6.06 -41.95
CA PHE A 330 10.51 5.92 -42.09
C PHE A 330 9.93 6.93 -43.08
N LEU A 331 10.41 8.18 -43.08
CA LEU A 331 10.08 9.15 -44.13
C LEU A 331 10.46 8.63 -45.52
N LYS A 332 11.60 7.95 -45.63
CA LYS A 332 12.03 7.35 -46.91
C LYS A 332 11.10 6.22 -47.34
N ILE A 333 10.70 5.34 -46.43
CA ILE A 333 9.69 4.29 -46.70
C ILE A 333 8.37 4.90 -47.21
N TYR A 334 7.89 5.96 -46.55
CA TYR A 334 6.69 6.67 -46.98
C TYR A 334 6.87 7.28 -48.38
N HIS A 335 7.94 8.05 -48.58
CA HIS A 335 8.21 8.73 -49.85
C HIS A 335 8.33 7.74 -51.01
N ASP A 336 9.03 6.61 -50.82
CA ASP A 336 9.23 5.62 -51.88
C ASP A 336 7.91 4.96 -52.31
N ASN A 337 7.02 4.69 -51.36
CA ASN A 337 5.69 4.14 -51.66
C ASN A 337 4.78 5.20 -52.30
N LEU A 338 4.84 6.46 -51.87
CA LEU A 338 4.08 7.56 -52.46
C LEU A 338 4.53 7.80 -53.90
N THR A 339 5.84 7.86 -54.12
CA THR A 339 6.48 7.97 -55.43
C THR A 339 6.02 6.85 -56.35
N LYS A 340 5.95 5.62 -55.83
CA LYS A 340 5.46 4.47 -56.60
C LYS A 340 4.00 4.67 -57.04
N THR A 341 3.10 5.02 -56.11
CA THR A 341 1.69 5.27 -56.43
C THR A 341 1.51 6.41 -57.45
N VAL A 342 2.26 7.50 -57.30
CA VAL A 342 2.22 8.66 -58.22
C VAL A 342 2.76 8.31 -59.61
N LYS A 343 3.88 7.58 -59.70
CA LYS A 343 4.44 7.10 -60.98
C LYS A 343 3.47 6.19 -61.70
N GLU A 344 2.87 5.25 -60.98
CA GLU A 344 1.91 4.31 -61.55
C GLU A 344 0.63 5.02 -62.04
N ALA A 345 0.26 6.14 -61.42
CA ALA A 345 -0.83 7.00 -61.90
C ALA A 345 -0.46 7.85 -63.14
N GLY A 346 0.79 7.79 -63.62
CA GLY A 346 1.25 8.51 -64.80
C GLY A 346 1.81 9.91 -64.52
N LEU A 347 2.11 10.25 -63.27
CA LEU A 347 2.65 11.56 -62.87
C LEU A 347 4.15 11.49 -62.55
N ASN A 348 4.83 12.64 -62.64
CA ASN A 348 6.22 12.80 -62.20
C ASN A 348 6.29 13.12 -60.70
N PRO A 349 6.82 12.23 -59.83
CA PRO A 349 6.83 12.48 -58.38
C PRO A 349 7.61 13.70 -57.94
N GLU A 350 8.62 14.10 -58.71
CA GLU A 350 9.42 15.29 -58.42
C GLU A 350 8.60 16.59 -58.49
N GLU A 351 7.47 16.57 -59.18
CA GLU A 351 6.53 17.70 -59.26
C GLU A 351 5.46 17.64 -58.16
N ILE A 352 5.27 16.47 -57.55
CA ILE A 352 4.21 16.22 -56.55
C ILE A 352 4.72 16.45 -55.14
N LEU A 353 5.75 15.71 -54.71
CA LEU A 353 6.35 15.82 -53.38
C LEU A 353 7.73 15.17 -53.38
N THR A 354 8.79 15.98 -53.40
CA THR A 354 10.17 15.49 -53.29
C THR A 354 10.49 15.05 -51.87
N PHE A 355 11.57 14.29 -51.70
CA PHE A 355 12.00 13.85 -50.37
C PHE A 355 12.51 15.02 -49.52
N GLU A 356 13.20 15.97 -50.14
CA GLU A 356 13.68 17.19 -49.50
C GLU A 356 12.51 18.07 -49.02
N GLU A 357 11.45 18.16 -49.83
CA GLU A 357 10.24 18.88 -49.47
C GLU A 357 9.48 18.17 -48.34
N LEU A 358 9.42 16.84 -48.36
CA LEU A 358 8.86 16.05 -47.26
C LEU A 358 9.62 16.31 -45.94
N GLU A 359 10.96 16.33 -45.97
CA GLU A 359 11.79 16.68 -44.81
C GLU A 359 11.57 18.14 -44.37
N ALA A 360 11.37 19.06 -45.31
CA ALA A 360 11.06 20.47 -45.01
C ALA A 360 9.69 20.61 -44.33
N GLN A 361 8.66 19.93 -44.86
CA GLN A 361 7.33 19.92 -44.27
C GLN A 361 7.29 19.25 -42.90
N TRP A 362 8.09 18.19 -42.69
CA TRP A 362 8.20 17.57 -41.37
C TRP A 362 8.59 18.59 -40.29
N LYS A 363 9.59 19.44 -40.56
CA LYS A 363 10.08 20.46 -39.62
C LYS A 363 9.01 21.47 -39.21
N ILE A 364 8.04 21.73 -40.09
CA ILE A 364 6.93 22.66 -39.84
C ILE A 364 5.83 21.94 -39.07
N TYR A 365 5.32 20.86 -39.65
CA TYR A 365 4.05 20.26 -39.25
C TYR A 365 4.18 19.18 -38.17
N SER A 366 5.37 18.65 -37.86
CA SER A 366 5.53 17.61 -36.82
C SER A 366 5.08 18.08 -35.43
N LYS A 367 5.00 19.39 -35.22
CA LYS A 367 4.43 19.98 -34.00
C LYS A 367 2.98 19.57 -33.76
N TYR A 368 2.21 19.34 -34.83
CA TYR A 368 0.86 18.80 -34.75
C TYR A 368 0.86 17.40 -34.12
N GLY A 369 1.75 16.53 -34.59
CA GLY A 369 1.90 15.20 -34.01
C GLY A 369 2.28 15.24 -32.53
N LEU A 370 3.15 16.16 -32.12
CA LEU A 370 3.49 16.35 -30.70
C LEU A 370 2.26 16.79 -29.89
N PHE A 371 1.48 17.74 -30.40
CA PHE A 371 0.23 18.18 -29.77
C PHE A 371 -0.75 17.01 -29.59
N MET A 372 -1.00 16.26 -30.67
CA MET A 372 -1.93 15.12 -30.64
C MET A 372 -1.42 13.99 -29.74
N ALA A 373 -0.10 13.70 -29.77
CA ALA A 373 0.50 12.71 -28.90
C ALA A 373 0.34 13.11 -27.42
N LEU A 374 0.65 14.34 -27.03
CA LEU A 374 0.48 14.79 -25.64
C LEU A 374 -0.97 14.70 -25.17
N PHE A 375 -1.94 14.90 -26.06
CA PHE A 375 -3.36 14.78 -25.76
C PHE A 375 -3.82 13.31 -25.66
N VAL A 376 -3.48 12.48 -26.65
CA VAL A 376 -3.91 11.08 -26.70
C VAL A 376 -3.13 10.19 -25.74
N MET A 377 -1.90 10.54 -25.34
CA MET A 377 -1.08 9.70 -24.46
C MET A 377 -1.78 9.44 -23.12
N LYS A 378 -2.56 10.40 -22.62
CA LYS A 378 -3.41 10.21 -21.45
C LYS A 378 -4.46 9.12 -21.72
N ILE A 379 -5.15 9.18 -22.85
CA ILE A 379 -6.13 8.17 -23.29
C ILE A 379 -5.49 6.78 -23.50
N VAL A 380 -4.33 6.75 -24.16
CA VAL A 380 -3.57 5.52 -24.46
C VAL A 380 -3.21 4.78 -23.18
N LEU A 381 -2.74 5.52 -22.17
CA LEU A 381 -2.26 4.97 -20.91
C LEU A 381 -3.37 4.86 -19.85
N SER A 382 -4.50 5.52 -20.04
CA SER A 382 -5.68 5.32 -19.22
C SER A 382 -6.18 3.90 -19.38
N GLU A 383 -6.48 3.31 -18.23
CA GLU A 383 -7.08 2.00 -18.14
C GLU A 383 -8.56 2.08 -18.59
N VAL A 384 -9.09 0.97 -19.12
CA VAL A 384 -10.38 0.94 -19.84
C VAL A 384 -11.55 1.43 -18.98
N GLU A 385 -11.51 1.18 -17.69
CA GLU A 385 -12.55 1.56 -16.73
C GLU A 385 -12.46 3.03 -16.25
N GLU A 386 -11.36 3.73 -16.58
CA GLU A 386 -11.20 5.18 -16.40
C GLU A 386 -11.68 5.96 -17.63
N ALA A 387 -12.07 5.27 -18.70
CA ALA A 387 -12.60 5.92 -19.89
C ALA A 387 -13.90 6.67 -19.52
N PRO A 388 -13.96 7.99 -19.76
CA PRO A 388 -15.14 8.79 -19.43
C PRO A 388 -16.37 8.31 -20.19
N ASP A 389 -17.49 8.17 -19.48
CA ASP A 389 -18.81 7.97 -20.08
C ASP A 389 -19.33 9.32 -20.58
N PHE A 390 -19.13 9.61 -21.86
CA PHE A 390 -19.46 10.91 -22.44
C PHE A 390 -20.96 11.21 -22.43
N ASP A 391 -21.82 10.20 -22.57
CA ASP A 391 -23.26 10.39 -22.46
C ASP A 391 -23.63 10.83 -21.04
N LYS A 392 -23.05 10.17 -20.03
CA LYS A 392 -23.25 10.55 -18.62
C LYS A 392 -22.68 11.95 -18.31
N LEU A 393 -21.45 12.24 -18.71
CA LEU A 393 -20.82 13.55 -18.46
C LEU A 393 -21.57 14.68 -19.13
N ALA A 394 -22.00 14.48 -20.38
CA ALA A 394 -22.83 15.45 -21.08
C ALA A 394 -24.19 15.62 -20.37
N SER A 395 -24.75 14.53 -19.85
CA SER A 395 -26.00 14.58 -19.09
C SER A 395 -25.91 15.42 -17.80
N GLU A 396 -24.73 15.42 -17.18
CA GLU A 396 -24.36 16.19 -15.99
C GLU A 396 -23.92 17.63 -16.31
N GLY A 397 -23.85 18.01 -17.60
CA GLY A 397 -23.45 19.36 -18.02
C GLY A 397 -21.94 19.64 -17.94
N LYS A 398 -21.11 18.61 -17.86
CA LYS A 398 -19.64 18.74 -17.85
C LYS A 398 -19.09 18.86 -19.27
N ASP A 399 -18.13 19.76 -19.49
CA ASP A 399 -17.45 19.93 -20.79
C ASP A 399 -16.61 18.69 -21.12
N LEU A 400 -16.87 18.07 -22.28
CA LEU A 400 -16.28 16.78 -22.65
C LEU A 400 -14.78 16.89 -22.99
N LEU A 401 -14.35 18.00 -23.60
CA LEU A 401 -12.95 18.27 -23.94
C LEU A 401 -12.15 18.64 -22.69
N GLN A 402 -12.75 19.36 -21.75
CA GLN A 402 -12.19 19.56 -20.43
C GLN A 402 -12.18 18.25 -19.64
N SER A 403 -13.17 17.38 -19.77
CA SER A 403 -13.12 16.07 -19.10
C SER A 403 -12.00 15.17 -19.66
N LEU A 404 -11.65 15.35 -20.94
CA LEU A 404 -10.46 14.76 -21.55
C LEU A 404 -9.15 15.45 -21.06
N GLY A 405 -9.13 16.78 -20.94
CA GLY A 405 -8.00 17.62 -20.54
C GLY A 405 -7.87 17.90 -19.02
N ALA A 406 -8.79 18.66 -18.45
CA ALA A 406 -9.05 18.90 -17.01
C ALA A 406 -9.64 17.71 -16.23
N ALA A 407 -8.92 16.58 -16.22
CA ALA A 407 -8.73 15.97 -14.91
C ALA A 407 -7.79 16.92 -14.13
N GLU A 408 -8.29 18.10 -13.77
CA GLU A 408 -7.57 19.01 -12.90
C GLU A 408 -7.46 18.33 -11.56
N ALA A 409 -6.24 18.31 -11.06
CA ALA A 409 -5.94 18.19 -9.65
C ALA A 409 -6.71 19.29 -8.91
N LEU A 410 -7.93 18.99 -8.46
CA LEU A 410 -8.61 19.77 -7.44
C LEU A 410 -8.14 19.27 -6.07
N HIS A 411 -7.67 20.23 -5.27
CA HIS A 411 -6.99 20.05 -4.00
C HIS A 411 -7.77 19.26 -2.95
N SER A 412 -7.29 18.05 -2.68
CA SER A 412 -6.98 17.49 -1.36
C SER A 412 -6.36 16.11 -1.61
N GLY A 413 -5.30 15.76 -0.88
CA GLY A 413 -4.63 14.45 -0.67
C GLY A 413 -4.92 13.17 -1.49
N VAL A 414 -5.47 13.20 -2.70
CA VAL A 414 -6.11 12.02 -3.32
C VAL A 414 -5.70 11.82 -4.79
N ALA A 415 -5.18 12.85 -5.48
CA ALA A 415 -4.73 12.71 -6.88
C ALA A 415 -3.42 11.90 -7.06
N PHE A 416 -2.76 11.50 -5.97
CA PHE A 416 -1.61 10.59 -6.01
C PHE A 416 -2.02 9.10 -6.00
N HIS A 417 -3.29 8.78 -5.71
CA HIS A 417 -3.76 7.40 -5.55
C HIS A 417 -4.15 6.69 -6.87
N VAL A 418 -4.42 7.41 -7.96
CA VAL A 418 -4.93 6.79 -9.21
C VAL A 418 -3.81 6.50 -10.22
N LEU A 419 -2.74 7.28 -10.24
CA LEU A 419 -1.61 7.09 -11.18
C LEU A 419 -0.77 5.83 -10.87
N VAL A 420 -1.02 5.16 -9.74
CA VAL A 420 -0.24 3.99 -9.33
C VAL A 420 -0.99 2.66 -9.43
N ALA A 421 -2.29 2.70 -9.74
CA ALA A 421 -3.03 1.52 -10.16
C ALA A 421 -2.64 1.03 -11.58
N SER A 422 -2.18 1.92 -12.48
CA SER A 422 -1.84 1.58 -13.88
C SER A 422 -0.39 1.13 -14.09
N VAL A 423 0.47 1.20 -13.06
CA VAL A 423 1.81 0.58 -13.07
C VAL A 423 1.80 -0.83 -12.45
N THR A 424 0.64 -1.32 -11.98
CA THR A 424 0.47 -2.64 -11.34
C THR A 424 -0.41 -3.63 -12.13
N ALA A 425 -0.93 -3.26 -13.31
CA ALA A 425 -1.66 -4.16 -14.22
C ALA A 425 -0.85 -4.40 -15.52
N PRO A 426 0.17 -5.28 -15.47
CA PRO A 426 -0.12 -6.70 -15.54
C PRO A 426 0.70 -7.47 -14.50
N VAL A 427 0.15 -7.61 -13.30
CA VAL A 427 0.80 -8.42 -12.26
C VAL A 427 -0.12 -9.48 -11.66
N CYS A 428 -1.44 -9.44 -11.89
CA CYS A 428 -2.33 -10.49 -11.37
C CYS A 428 -3.37 -11.07 -12.36
N SER A 429 -3.29 -10.78 -13.66
CA SER A 429 -4.30 -11.25 -14.64
C SER A 429 -3.82 -12.26 -15.68
N LEU A 430 -2.61 -12.80 -15.55
CA LEU A 430 -2.17 -13.96 -16.35
C LEU A 430 -1.78 -15.07 -15.39
N GLY A 431 -2.39 -16.25 -15.56
CA GLY A 431 -2.17 -17.41 -14.72
C GLY A 431 -0.68 -17.65 -14.45
N CYS A 432 -0.39 -18.06 -13.21
CA CYS A 432 0.92 -18.44 -12.69
C CYS A 432 1.83 -19.04 -13.76
N THR A 433 2.61 -18.19 -14.40
CA THR A 433 3.82 -18.55 -15.14
C THR A 433 4.83 -17.48 -14.78
N ALA A 434 5.86 -17.88 -14.03
CA ALA A 434 6.88 -17.00 -13.51
C ALA A 434 7.51 -16.17 -14.66
N HIS A 435 7.20 -14.87 -14.70
CA HIS A 435 7.92 -13.95 -15.58
C HIS A 435 9.32 -13.75 -14.98
N PRO A 436 10.41 -13.92 -15.74
CA PRO A 436 11.78 -13.93 -15.19
C PRO A 436 12.24 -12.61 -14.55
N GLU A 437 11.47 -11.52 -14.70
CA GLU A 437 11.77 -10.20 -14.14
C GLU A 437 11.13 -9.94 -12.78
N TYR A 438 10.12 -10.73 -12.39
CA TYR A 438 9.38 -10.53 -11.14
C TYR A 438 10.34 -10.54 -9.93
N PRO A 439 11.15 -11.60 -9.72
CA PRO A 439 12.06 -11.69 -8.56
C PRO A 439 13.07 -10.54 -8.46
N GLN A 440 13.38 -9.85 -9.56
CA GLN A 440 14.28 -8.69 -9.56
C GLN A 440 13.64 -7.45 -8.93
N LYS A 441 12.31 -7.29 -9.03
CA LYS A 441 11.58 -6.15 -8.43
C LYS A 441 11.50 -6.26 -6.93
N GLU A 442 11.08 -7.42 -6.43
CA GLU A 442 10.98 -7.63 -5.00
C GLU A 442 12.36 -7.54 -4.34
N THR A 443 13.40 -8.15 -4.94
CA THR A 443 14.76 -8.09 -4.36
C THR A 443 15.34 -6.69 -4.36
N ALA A 444 15.04 -5.85 -5.36
CA ALA A 444 15.50 -4.47 -5.39
C ALA A 444 14.79 -3.59 -4.33
N ASN A 445 13.48 -3.79 -4.11
CA ASN A 445 12.73 -3.11 -3.04
C ASN A 445 13.29 -3.46 -1.67
N THR A 446 13.46 -4.76 -1.42
CA THR A 446 14.05 -5.30 -0.20
C THR A 446 15.43 -4.71 0.08
N ARG A 447 16.28 -4.52 -0.95
CA ARG A 447 17.58 -3.83 -0.79
C ARG A 447 17.44 -2.35 -0.44
N THR A 448 16.47 -1.67 -1.05
CA THR A 448 16.23 -0.24 -0.83
C THR A 448 15.74 0.04 0.59
N TYR A 449 14.80 -0.76 1.10
CA TYR A 449 14.41 -0.71 2.51
C TYR A 449 15.58 -1.03 3.44
N GLY A 450 16.44 -2.00 3.08
CA GLY A 450 17.68 -2.27 3.84
C GLY A 450 18.56 -1.04 3.97
N ARG A 451 18.74 -0.27 2.90
CA ARG A 451 19.50 0.99 2.91
C ARG A 451 18.80 2.09 3.71
N PHE A 452 17.49 2.26 3.52
CA PHE A 452 16.68 3.26 4.20
C PHE A 452 16.69 3.05 5.72
N HIS A 453 16.40 1.83 6.18
CA HIS A 453 16.47 1.51 7.60
C HIS A 453 17.89 1.61 8.14
N ALA A 454 18.92 1.17 7.40
CA ALA A 454 20.31 1.31 7.84
C ALA A 454 20.69 2.76 8.16
N LEU A 455 20.27 3.72 7.33
CA LEU A 455 20.49 5.16 7.59
C LEU A 455 19.87 5.60 8.91
N LEU A 456 18.65 5.16 9.20
CA LEU A 456 17.89 5.57 10.37
C LEU A 456 18.37 4.89 11.65
N PHE A 457 18.75 3.61 11.57
CA PHE A 457 19.42 2.90 12.66
C PHE A 457 20.78 3.53 12.97
N CYS A 458 21.58 3.90 11.97
CA CYS A 458 22.85 4.60 12.19
C CYS A 458 22.64 6.01 12.73
N LEU A 459 21.60 6.73 12.29
CA LEU A 459 21.26 8.03 12.86
C LEU A 459 20.91 7.92 14.35
N LYS A 460 20.13 6.89 14.72
CA LYS A 460 19.79 6.58 16.12
C LYS A 460 21.02 6.25 16.96
N ASP A 461 21.94 5.47 16.41
CA ASP A 461 23.18 5.05 17.06
C ASP A 461 24.18 6.20 17.25
N GLN A 462 24.47 6.92 16.16
CA GLN A 462 25.55 7.92 16.12
C GLN A 462 25.10 9.30 16.58
N LYS A 463 23.80 9.61 16.45
CA LYS A 463 23.20 10.91 16.79
C LYS A 463 21.82 10.74 17.44
N PRO A 464 21.75 10.10 18.61
CA PRO A 464 20.49 9.79 19.27
C PRO A 464 19.62 11.04 19.48
N GLU A 465 20.21 12.18 19.82
CA GLU A 465 19.48 13.43 20.04
C GLU A 465 18.75 13.94 18.80
N GLU A 466 19.39 13.85 17.62
CA GLU A 466 18.79 14.25 16.34
C GLU A 466 17.67 13.28 15.97
N TYR A 467 17.92 11.97 16.13
CA TYR A 467 16.91 10.93 15.90
C TYR A 467 15.66 11.13 16.78
N TYR A 468 15.83 11.28 18.10
CA TYR A 468 14.70 11.43 19.02
C TYR A 468 13.95 12.74 18.82
N SER A 469 14.63 13.80 18.35
CA SER A 469 13.97 15.03 17.94
C SER A 469 13.05 14.81 16.75
N LEU A 470 13.46 14.03 15.74
CA LEU A 470 12.64 13.71 14.57
C LEU A 470 11.45 12.83 14.94
N THR A 471 11.62 11.88 15.86
CA THR A 471 10.52 10.97 16.25
C THR A 471 9.44 11.63 17.10
N LYS A 472 9.73 12.74 17.80
CA LYS A 472 8.74 13.43 18.64
C LYS A 472 7.53 13.96 17.87
N SER A 473 7.70 14.29 16.58
CA SER A 473 6.64 14.76 15.70
C SER A 473 5.93 13.65 14.92
N LEU A 474 6.38 12.39 15.06
CA LEU A 474 5.76 11.25 14.40
C LEU A 474 4.73 10.61 15.32
N HIS A 475 3.52 10.42 14.81
CA HIS A 475 2.43 9.75 15.51
C HIS A 475 2.21 8.37 14.91
N ASN A 476 1.74 7.42 15.74
CA ASN A 476 1.30 6.12 15.23
C ASN A 476 -0.05 6.29 14.53
N VAL A 477 -0.01 6.63 13.25
CA VAL A 477 -1.21 6.87 12.43
C VAL A 477 -2.08 5.60 12.34
N GLU A 478 -1.46 4.42 12.36
CA GLU A 478 -2.19 3.14 12.33
C GLU A 478 -3.03 2.90 13.58
N ALA A 479 -2.53 3.28 14.76
CA ALA A 479 -3.31 3.21 16.00
C ALA A 479 -4.49 4.18 15.98
N GLU A 480 -4.33 5.37 15.39
CA GLU A 480 -5.43 6.32 15.22
C GLU A 480 -6.52 5.76 14.29
N PHE A 481 -6.16 5.15 13.16
CA PHE A 481 -7.13 4.46 12.30
C PHE A 481 -7.82 3.29 13.02
N GLY A 482 -7.05 2.49 13.77
CA GLY A 482 -7.56 1.41 14.60
C GLY A 482 -8.64 1.84 15.61
N SER A 483 -8.62 3.11 16.04
CA SER A 483 -9.60 3.65 16.99
C SER A 483 -10.90 4.19 16.34
N LYS A 484 -10.93 4.39 15.01
CA LYS A 484 -12.09 4.92 14.28
C LYS A 484 -13.09 3.82 13.95
N LYS A 485 -14.35 3.93 14.38
CA LYS A 485 -15.40 2.88 14.27
C LYS A 485 -15.49 2.17 12.91
N GLY A 486 -15.30 2.85 11.79
CA GLY A 486 -15.38 2.25 10.46
C GLY A 486 -14.23 1.27 10.12
N PHE A 487 -13.01 1.51 10.60
CA PHE A 487 -11.85 0.72 10.20
C PHE A 487 -11.83 -0.69 10.85
N PRO A 488 -12.06 -0.85 12.16
CA PRO A 488 -12.25 -2.16 12.79
C PRO A 488 -13.40 -2.96 12.18
N TYR A 489 -14.48 -2.30 11.75
CA TYR A 489 -15.57 -2.96 11.05
C TYR A 489 -15.10 -3.55 9.70
N SER A 490 -14.39 -2.78 8.88
CA SER A 490 -13.83 -3.27 7.61
C SER A 490 -12.84 -4.43 7.83
N LEU A 491 -11.97 -4.30 8.83
CA LEU A 491 -11.04 -5.36 9.21
C LEU A 491 -11.78 -6.65 9.61
N HIS A 492 -12.79 -6.54 10.47
CA HIS A 492 -13.58 -7.69 10.90
C HIS A 492 -14.25 -8.38 9.71
N LYS A 493 -14.89 -7.60 8.83
CA LYS A 493 -15.59 -8.12 7.65
C LYS A 493 -14.65 -8.75 6.63
N ILE A 494 -13.46 -8.18 6.43
CA ILE A 494 -12.48 -8.75 5.48
C ILE A 494 -11.90 -10.05 6.01
N VAL A 495 -11.69 -10.17 7.32
CA VAL A 495 -11.25 -11.43 7.95
C VAL A 495 -12.33 -12.50 7.82
N GLU A 496 -13.61 -12.19 8.09
CA GLU A 496 -14.72 -13.12 7.87
C GLU A 496 -14.79 -13.60 6.41
N LYS A 497 -14.70 -12.67 5.46
CA LYS A 497 -14.70 -12.97 4.03
C LYS A 497 -13.51 -13.85 3.62
N SER A 498 -12.33 -13.61 4.20
CA SER A 498 -11.12 -14.39 3.93
C SER A 498 -11.21 -15.81 4.49
N LEU A 499 -11.81 -16.00 5.68
CA LEU A 499 -12.08 -17.33 6.23
C LEU A 499 -13.11 -18.12 5.41
N ALA A 500 -14.08 -17.42 4.80
CA ALA A 500 -15.07 -18.03 3.92
C ALA A 500 -14.47 -18.51 2.58
N ALA A 501 -13.32 -17.97 2.19
CA ALA A 501 -12.59 -18.39 0.99
C ALA A 501 -11.84 -19.72 1.16
N LEU A 502 -11.63 -20.17 2.40
CA LEU A 502 -10.96 -21.44 2.70
C LEU A 502 -11.91 -22.63 2.55
N ASN A 503 -11.39 -23.75 2.02
CA ASN A 503 -12.14 -25.00 1.92
C ASN A 503 -12.36 -25.57 3.34
N PHE A 504 -13.60 -25.99 3.62
CA PHE A 504 -14.00 -26.44 4.95
C PHE A 504 -13.22 -27.69 5.40
N ASP A 505 -12.95 -28.63 4.48
CA ASP A 505 -12.32 -29.90 4.81
C ASP A 505 -10.79 -29.82 4.67
N GLU A 506 -10.31 -29.28 3.55
CA GLU A 506 -8.87 -29.24 3.21
C GLU A 506 -8.09 -28.22 4.04
N ASP A 507 -8.68 -27.08 4.40
CA ASP A 507 -8.01 -25.98 5.10
C ASP A 507 -8.45 -25.86 6.57
N SER A 508 -9.01 -26.92 7.15
CA SER A 508 -9.65 -26.91 8.49
C SER A 508 -8.75 -26.37 9.61
N GLN A 509 -7.47 -26.73 9.64
CA GLN A 509 -6.50 -26.27 10.63
C GLN A 509 -6.17 -24.77 10.49
N VAL A 510 -5.98 -24.31 9.25
CA VAL A 510 -5.76 -22.88 8.94
C VAL A 510 -6.98 -22.10 9.40
N ARG A 511 -8.17 -22.58 9.04
CA ARG A 511 -9.45 -21.94 9.35
C ARG A 511 -9.71 -21.88 10.85
N GLU A 512 -9.41 -22.95 11.60
CA GLU A 512 -9.48 -22.97 13.06
C GLU A 512 -8.52 -21.94 13.68
N ASN A 513 -7.25 -21.94 13.26
CA ASN A 513 -6.26 -21.01 13.76
C ASN A 513 -6.64 -19.54 13.50
N PHE A 514 -7.20 -19.24 12.33
CA PHE A 514 -7.58 -17.86 11.98
C PHE A 514 -8.96 -17.44 12.51
N THR A 515 -9.77 -18.36 13.07
CA THR A 515 -11.08 -18.03 13.64
C THR A 515 -10.97 -17.05 14.83
N LYS A 516 -9.89 -17.09 15.61
CA LYS A 516 -9.64 -16.12 16.70
C LYS A 516 -9.54 -14.68 16.20
N TYR A 517 -8.98 -14.48 15.01
CA TYR A 517 -8.86 -13.16 14.38
C TYR A 517 -10.23 -12.62 13.96
N ALA A 518 -11.19 -13.47 13.57
CA ALA A 518 -12.55 -13.02 13.29
C ALA A 518 -13.28 -12.61 14.58
N LYS A 519 -13.06 -13.32 15.70
CA LYS A 519 -13.72 -13.01 16.99
C LYS A 519 -13.19 -11.74 17.64
N ASN A 520 -11.87 -11.51 17.56
CA ASN A 520 -11.17 -10.44 18.29
C ASN A 520 -10.42 -9.48 17.36
N THR A 521 -10.94 -9.19 16.16
CA THR A 521 -10.18 -8.54 15.07
C THR A 521 -9.50 -7.25 15.50
N SER A 522 -10.21 -6.35 16.18
CA SER A 522 -9.68 -5.05 16.59
C SER A 522 -8.52 -5.19 17.59
N GLU A 523 -8.66 -6.07 18.57
CA GLU A 523 -7.62 -6.33 19.57
C GLU A 523 -6.39 -6.96 18.92
N MET A 524 -6.59 -7.95 18.03
CA MET A 524 -5.50 -8.58 17.31
C MET A 524 -4.77 -7.62 16.38
N TYR A 525 -5.48 -6.69 15.73
CA TYR A 525 -4.87 -5.63 14.93
C TYR A 525 -4.03 -4.68 15.80
N LEU A 526 -4.59 -4.19 16.90
CA LEU A 526 -3.88 -3.29 17.83
C LEU A 526 -2.63 -3.95 18.40
N ASN A 527 -2.72 -5.22 18.80
CA ASN A 527 -1.57 -6.00 19.26
C ASN A 527 -0.53 -6.19 18.14
N ALA A 528 -0.95 -6.35 16.90
CA ALA A 528 -0.04 -6.53 15.76
C ALA A 528 0.75 -5.26 15.41
N ILE A 529 0.25 -4.06 15.78
CA ILE A 529 0.94 -2.78 15.56
C ILE A 529 1.69 -2.27 16.80
N GLU A 530 1.50 -2.89 17.96
CA GLU A 530 2.20 -2.55 19.19
C GLU A 530 3.60 -3.18 19.23
N TYR A 531 4.61 -2.45 18.77
CA TYR A 531 5.98 -2.95 18.83
C TYR A 531 6.54 -2.93 20.26
N ARG A 532 6.94 -4.10 20.76
CA ARG A 532 7.50 -4.28 22.12
C ARG A 532 8.99 -4.68 22.11
N GLY A 533 9.61 -4.74 20.93
CA GLY A 533 11.02 -5.10 20.77
C GLY A 533 11.98 -3.92 20.90
N LYS A 534 13.29 -4.21 20.88
CA LYS A 534 14.37 -3.22 21.00
C LYS A 534 14.70 -2.52 19.67
N TYR A 535 14.45 -3.19 18.55
CA TYR A 535 14.97 -2.83 17.23
C TYR A 535 14.00 -1.95 16.44
N SER A 536 13.63 -0.81 17.02
CA SER A 536 12.76 0.18 16.38
C SER A 536 13.51 1.20 15.53
N THR A 537 12.92 1.56 14.39
CA THR A 537 13.38 2.60 13.47
C THR A 537 12.19 3.44 13.00
N ILE A 538 12.46 4.59 12.38
CA ILE A 538 11.46 5.31 11.59
C ILE A 538 11.13 4.44 10.36
N LEU A 539 9.85 4.30 10.09
CA LEU A 539 9.29 3.49 9.02
C LEU A 539 8.78 4.40 7.91
N HIS A 540 8.68 3.83 6.72
CA HIS A 540 7.93 4.44 5.63
C HIS A 540 6.42 4.43 5.94
N GLY A 541 5.90 3.34 6.51
CA GLY A 541 4.54 3.26 7.05
C GLY A 541 3.45 2.90 6.05
N ASP A 542 3.55 3.30 4.77
CA ASP A 542 2.61 2.90 3.72
C ASP A 542 3.29 2.16 2.54
N CYS A 543 3.73 0.92 2.78
CA CYS A 543 4.71 0.22 1.95
C CYS A 543 4.15 -0.63 0.82
N TRP A 544 2.94 -0.33 0.35
CA TRP A 544 2.39 -1.01 -0.81
C TRP A 544 3.03 -0.54 -2.12
N SER A 545 2.85 -1.33 -3.19
CA SER A 545 3.46 -1.09 -4.50
C SER A 545 3.20 0.30 -5.08
N ASN A 546 2.16 0.99 -4.61
CA ASN A 546 1.79 2.30 -5.12
C ASN A 546 2.67 3.44 -4.61
N ASN A 547 3.47 3.19 -3.57
CA ASN A 547 4.36 4.18 -2.98
C ASN A 547 5.83 3.92 -3.33
N ILE A 548 6.07 3.14 -4.40
CA ILE A 548 7.41 2.75 -4.84
C ILE A 548 7.55 3.00 -6.34
N MET A 549 8.49 3.86 -6.71
CA MET A 549 8.89 4.13 -8.09
C MET A 549 10.14 3.34 -8.47
N PHE A 550 10.17 2.82 -9.70
CA PHE A 550 11.28 2.03 -10.22
C PHE A 550 11.87 2.69 -11.46
N LYS A 551 13.19 2.84 -11.49
CA LYS A 551 13.97 3.25 -12.66
C LYS A 551 14.56 2.00 -13.32
N TYR A 552 14.37 1.88 -14.63
CA TYR A 552 14.82 0.72 -15.38
C TYR A 552 15.94 1.11 -16.36
N ARG A 553 16.91 0.20 -16.50
CA ARG A 553 17.93 0.22 -17.56
C ARG A 553 17.99 -1.16 -18.19
N ASN A 554 17.73 -1.25 -19.50
CA ASN A 554 17.68 -2.52 -20.24
C ASN A 554 16.78 -3.57 -19.56
N SER A 555 15.58 -3.16 -19.15
CA SER A 555 14.59 -3.98 -18.41
C SER A 555 15.02 -4.51 -17.04
N LYS A 556 16.20 -4.12 -16.55
CA LYS A 556 16.63 -4.37 -15.16
C LYS A 556 16.37 -3.15 -14.31
N ILE A 557 16.02 -3.38 -13.05
CA ILE A 557 15.90 -2.27 -12.09
C ILE A 557 17.29 -1.71 -11.82
N GLU A 558 17.43 -0.42 -12.13
CA GLU A 558 18.62 0.37 -11.86
C GLU A 558 18.51 1.08 -10.51
N GLU A 559 17.33 1.61 -10.18
CA GLU A 559 17.13 2.45 -8.99
C GLU A 559 15.67 2.36 -8.51
N ILE A 560 15.46 2.58 -7.22
CA ILE A 560 14.13 2.64 -6.60
C ILE A 560 14.03 3.93 -5.79
N CYS A 561 12.85 4.54 -5.85
CA CYS A 561 12.49 5.73 -5.08
C CYS A 561 11.23 5.46 -4.27
N LEU A 562 11.31 5.61 -2.95
CA LEU A 562 10.16 5.51 -2.04
C LEU A 562 9.43 6.87 -2.00
N LEU A 563 8.10 6.84 -1.94
CA LEU A 563 7.23 8.01 -2.04
C LEU A 563 6.14 7.95 -0.97
N ASP A 564 5.56 9.10 -0.61
CA ASP A 564 4.40 9.17 0.29
C ASP A 564 4.65 8.61 1.70
N PHE A 565 5.38 9.39 2.49
CA PHE A 565 5.70 9.12 3.89
C PHE A 565 4.61 9.62 4.86
N GLN A 566 3.37 9.81 4.40
CA GLN A 566 2.29 10.37 5.24
C GLN A 566 1.93 9.46 6.44
N MET A 567 2.23 8.16 6.33
CA MET A 567 2.01 7.16 7.38
C MET A 567 3.29 6.86 8.19
N ALA A 568 4.35 7.65 8.02
CA ALA A 568 5.62 7.39 8.71
C ALA A 568 5.46 7.42 10.22
N TRP A 569 5.96 6.39 10.88
CA TRP A 569 5.88 6.19 12.32
C TRP A 569 7.07 5.36 12.81
N VAL A 570 7.18 5.12 14.11
CA VAL A 570 8.30 4.37 14.69
C VAL A 570 7.86 2.94 15.02
N GLY A 571 8.58 1.95 14.52
CA GLY A 571 8.28 0.53 14.76
C GLY A 571 9.39 -0.40 14.27
N THR A 572 9.10 -1.70 14.18
CA THR A 572 10.03 -2.68 13.60
C THR A 572 10.08 -2.56 12.07
N PRO A 573 11.24 -2.73 11.43
CA PRO A 573 11.32 -2.78 9.97
C PRO A 573 10.45 -3.87 9.34
N VAL A 574 10.05 -4.88 10.12
CA VAL A 574 9.11 -5.92 9.69
C VAL A 574 7.76 -5.36 9.26
N TYR A 575 7.31 -4.22 9.80
CA TYR A 575 6.04 -3.63 9.35
C TYR A 575 6.10 -3.23 7.88
N ASP A 576 7.14 -2.50 7.47
CA ASP A 576 7.33 -2.13 6.05
C ASP A 576 7.55 -3.35 5.16
N LEU A 577 8.39 -4.29 5.62
CA LEU A 577 8.74 -5.49 4.85
C LEU A 577 7.55 -6.42 4.66
N SER A 578 6.80 -6.73 5.72
CA SER A 578 5.64 -7.63 5.67
C SER A 578 4.47 -7.01 4.91
N TYR A 579 4.25 -5.69 5.05
CA TYR A 579 3.21 -4.98 4.32
C TYR A 579 3.48 -5.04 2.81
N PHE A 580 4.70 -4.71 2.37
CA PHE A 580 5.08 -4.87 0.97
C PHE A 580 4.98 -6.33 0.50
N PHE A 581 5.55 -7.26 1.28
CA PHE A 581 5.66 -8.67 0.89
C PHE A 581 4.30 -9.31 0.69
N TYR A 582 3.38 -9.21 1.66
CA TYR A 582 2.06 -9.83 1.55
C TYR A 582 1.14 -9.10 0.58
N SER A 583 1.20 -7.76 0.51
CA SER A 583 0.35 -7.02 -0.42
C SER A 583 0.81 -7.13 -1.88
N GLY A 584 2.10 -7.36 -2.12
CA GLY A 584 2.71 -7.44 -3.45
C GLY A 584 2.91 -8.87 -3.96
N GLY A 585 3.25 -9.81 -3.09
CA GLY A 585 3.70 -11.15 -3.45
C GLY A 585 2.59 -12.16 -3.80
N CYS A 586 3.03 -13.34 -4.22
CA CYS A 586 2.26 -14.54 -4.51
C CYS A 586 2.91 -15.74 -3.82
N LYS A 587 2.25 -16.91 -3.84
CA LYS A 587 2.75 -18.13 -3.17
C LYS A 587 4.21 -18.45 -3.51
N GLU A 588 4.62 -18.35 -4.77
CA GLU A 588 5.99 -18.67 -5.19
C GLU A 588 7.06 -17.73 -4.59
N LEU A 589 6.67 -16.52 -4.19
CA LEU A 589 7.53 -15.58 -3.47
C LEU A 589 7.46 -15.80 -1.96
N PHE A 590 6.28 -16.12 -1.45
CA PHE A 590 6.05 -16.49 -0.05
C PHE A 590 6.95 -17.67 0.36
N ASP A 591 7.02 -18.70 -0.49
CA ASP A 591 7.90 -19.87 -0.30
C ASP A 591 9.40 -19.50 -0.27
N LYS A 592 9.79 -18.26 -0.58
CA LYS A 592 11.18 -17.75 -0.58
C LYS A 592 11.42 -16.66 0.48
N LEU A 593 10.58 -16.58 1.50
CA LEU A 593 10.67 -15.56 2.54
C LEU A 593 12.10 -15.35 3.09
N GLU A 594 12.79 -16.43 3.47
CA GLU A 594 14.13 -16.35 4.07
C GLU A 594 15.16 -15.74 3.10
N ASP A 595 15.07 -16.05 1.80
CA ASP A 595 15.93 -15.44 0.77
C ASP A 595 15.73 -13.92 0.72
N PHE A 596 14.48 -13.45 0.85
CA PHE A 596 14.18 -12.02 0.87
C PHE A 596 14.64 -11.34 2.15
N LEU A 597 14.46 -11.99 3.31
CA LEU A 597 14.99 -11.47 4.58
C LEU A 597 16.52 -11.37 4.54
N ASP A 598 17.19 -12.33 3.91
CA ASP A 598 18.64 -12.29 3.69
C ASP A 598 19.05 -11.17 2.74
N VAL A 599 18.31 -10.94 1.65
CA VAL A 599 18.57 -9.81 0.74
C VAL A 599 18.44 -8.48 1.47
N TYR A 600 17.43 -8.34 2.34
CA TYR A 600 17.25 -7.14 3.16
C TYR A 600 18.43 -6.98 4.11
N TYR A 601 18.73 -8.03 4.87
CA TYR A 601 19.74 -8.00 5.92
C TYR A 601 21.14 -7.75 5.38
N ASN A 602 21.46 -8.34 4.23
CA ASN A 602 22.74 -8.11 3.56
C ASN A 602 22.89 -6.66 3.10
N SER A 603 21.81 -6.06 2.58
CA SER A 603 21.80 -4.63 2.22
C SER A 603 21.96 -3.76 3.45
N PHE A 604 21.12 -3.99 4.48
CA PHE A 604 21.15 -3.29 5.75
C PHE A 604 22.55 -3.34 6.38
N SER A 605 23.10 -4.54 6.55
CA SER A 605 24.39 -4.77 7.18
C SER A 605 25.54 -4.12 6.43
N ARG A 606 25.50 -4.16 5.09
CA ARG A 606 26.50 -3.48 4.27
C ARG A 606 26.47 -1.97 4.52
N PHE A 607 25.29 -1.34 4.46
CA PHE A 607 25.18 0.11 4.63
C PHE A 607 25.48 0.56 6.06
N VAL A 608 25.10 -0.22 7.08
CA VAL A 608 25.47 0.07 8.47
C VAL A 608 27.00 0.06 8.65
N LYS A 609 27.70 -0.92 8.06
CA LYS A 609 29.17 -0.97 8.06
C LYS A 609 29.79 0.21 7.32
N GLU A 610 29.25 0.58 6.15
CA GLU A 610 29.71 1.73 5.36
C GLU A 610 29.54 3.06 6.12
N LEU A 611 28.53 3.17 6.98
CA LEU A 611 28.27 4.35 7.82
C LEU A 611 29.04 4.34 9.15
N GLY A 612 29.76 3.27 9.48
CA GLY A 612 30.65 3.20 10.64
C GLY A 612 30.04 2.60 11.92
N SER A 613 28.88 1.94 11.83
CA SER A 613 28.24 1.25 12.95
C SER A 613 28.32 -0.29 12.79
N VAL A 614 27.94 -1.03 13.83
CA VAL A 614 27.97 -2.51 13.85
C VAL A 614 26.56 -3.08 13.61
N PRO A 615 26.28 -3.78 12.50
CA PRO A 615 24.94 -4.27 12.18
C PRO A 615 24.34 -5.15 13.26
N GLU A 616 25.14 -6.05 13.83
CA GLU A 616 24.73 -7.00 14.85
C GLU A 616 24.27 -6.33 16.15
N ASP A 617 24.76 -5.12 16.45
CA ASP A 617 24.33 -4.35 17.63
C ASP A 617 23.00 -3.60 17.37
N LEU A 618 22.75 -3.22 16.11
CA LEU A 618 21.59 -2.41 15.72
C LEU A 618 20.38 -3.24 15.32
N LEU A 619 20.58 -4.35 14.61
CA LEU A 619 19.57 -5.33 14.26
C LEU A 619 20.27 -6.66 13.95
N PRO A 620 20.23 -7.67 14.82
CA PRO A 620 20.66 -9.03 14.50
C PRO A 620 19.76 -9.68 13.44
N ARG A 621 20.34 -10.52 12.56
CA ARG A 621 19.58 -11.29 11.57
C ARG A 621 18.53 -12.21 12.21
N SER A 622 18.88 -12.80 13.35
CA SER A 622 17.97 -13.65 14.14
C SER A 622 16.80 -12.84 14.68
N ALA A 623 17.06 -11.64 15.19
CA ALA A 623 16.01 -10.74 15.67
C ALA A 623 15.05 -10.32 14.56
N LEU A 624 15.54 -10.13 13.32
CA LEU A 624 14.65 -9.88 12.17
C LEU A 624 13.70 -11.05 11.88
N SER A 625 14.18 -12.30 11.95
CA SER A 625 13.31 -13.48 11.81
C SER A 625 12.34 -13.64 12.97
N GLU A 626 12.78 -13.34 14.20
CA GLU A 626 11.91 -13.38 15.38
C GLU A 626 10.81 -12.32 15.30
N ASP A 627 11.17 -11.07 14.96
CA ASP A 627 10.23 -9.99 14.72
C ASP A 627 9.26 -10.35 13.58
N TRP A 628 9.72 -11.03 12.51
CA TRP A 628 8.83 -11.46 11.42
C TRP A 628 7.68 -12.34 11.91
N LYS A 629 7.98 -13.34 12.73
CA LYS A 629 6.98 -14.30 13.24
C LYS A 629 5.89 -13.63 14.08
N ILE A 630 6.23 -12.52 14.75
CA ILE A 630 5.32 -11.80 15.65
C ILE A 630 4.57 -10.71 14.87
N TYR A 631 5.32 -9.84 14.20
CA TYR A 631 4.84 -8.55 13.69
C TYR A 631 4.41 -8.57 12.23
N SER A 632 4.66 -9.64 11.49
CA SER A 632 4.19 -9.75 10.09
C SER A 632 2.66 -9.85 9.96
N LYS A 633 1.95 -10.07 11.08
CA LYS A 633 0.49 -9.98 11.22
C LYS A 633 -0.06 -8.62 10.75
N PHE A 634 0.67 -7.53 10.98
CA PHE A 634 0.31 -6.21 10.46
C PHE A 634 0.24 -6.23 8.93
N GLY A 635 1.30 -6.72 8.28
CA GLY A 635 1.36 -6.85 6.82
C GLY A 635 0.26 -7.74 6.27
N MET A 636 -0.13 -8.82 6.97
CA MET A 636 -1.28 -9.65 6.60
C MET A 636 -2.59 -8.86 6.65
N PHE A 637 -2.91 -8.19 7.77
CA PHE A 637 -4.14 -7.42 7.88
C PHE A 637 -4.27 -6.36 6.77
N MET A 638 -3.17 -5.63 6.52
CA MET A 638 -3.12 -4.64 5.46
C MET A 638 -3.24 -5.28 4.08
N ALA A 639 -2.62 -6.44 3.84
CA ALA A 639 -2.75 -7.17 2.59
C ALA A 639 -4.16 -7.70 2.34
N LEU A 640 -4.89 -8.16 3.37
CA LEU A 640 -6.29 -8.57 3.25
C LEU A 640 -7.18 -7.40 2.82
N LEU A 641 -7.04 -6.25 3.49
CA LEU A 641 -7.76 -5.02 3.11
C LEU A 641 -7.39 -4.55 1.71
N LEU A 642 -6.09 -4.48 1.39
CA LEU A 642 -5.63 -4.06 0.08
C LEU A 642 -6.00 -5.04 -1.02
N THR A 643 -6.20 -6.33 -0.73
CA THR A 643 -6.67 -7.29 -1.74
C THR A 643 -8.11 -6.95 -2.16
N GLN A 644 -8.96 -6.51 -1.24
CA GLN A 644 -10.28 -5.96 -1.59
C GLN A 644 -10.13 -4.70 -2.44
N VAL A 645 -9.24 -3.77 -2.08
CA VAL A 645 -9.00 -2.53 -2.84
C VAL A 645 -8.48 -2.83 -4.26
N LYS A 646 -7.49 -3.72 -4.38
CA LYS A 646 -6.83 -4.08 -5.66
C LYS A 646 -7.75 -4.84 -6.61
N LEU A 647 -8.73 -5.56 -6.08
CA LEU A 647 -9.66 -6.38 -6.85
C LEU A 647 -11.04 -5.75 -6.99
N MET A 648 -11.23 -4.56 -6.42
CA MET A 648 -12.45 -3.79 -6.54
C MET A 648 -12.70 -3.35 -7.97
N SER A 649 -13.96 -3.42 -8.39
CA SER A 649 -14.40 -2.76 -9.60
C SER A 649 -14.13 -1.25 -9.50
N ARG A 650 -13.77 -0.64 -10.63
CA ARG A 650 -13.48 0.79 -10.65
C ARG A 650 -14.69 1.67 -10.36
N GLU A 651 -15.88 1.13 -10.60
CA GLU A 651 -17.16 1.79 -10.32
C GLU A 651 -17.35 1.94 -8.81
N ASP A 652 -17.15 0.86 -8.03
CA ASP A 652 -17.26 0.92 -6.57
C ASP A 652 -16.11 1.70 -5.93
N SER A 653 -14.91 1.64 -6.51
CA SER A 653 -13.75 2.43 -6.06
C SER A 653 -13.98 3.95 -6.21
N ALA A 654 -14.73 4.37 -7.23
CA ALA A 654 -15.09 5.77 -7.46
C ALA A 654 -16.24 6.23 -6.55
N GLU A 655 -17.21 5.37 -6.24
CA GLU A 655 -18.28 5.69 -5.27
C GLU A 655 -17.77 5.80 -3.83
N MET A 656 -16.64 5.15 -3.52
CA MET A 656 -16.01 5.22 -2.20
C MET A 656 -15.30 6.53 -1.90
N SER A 657 -14.72 7.21 -2.90
CA SER A 657 -14.04 8.50 -2.67
C SER A 657 -14.99 9.58 -2.13
N ASP A 658 -16.29 9.43 -2.42
CA ASP A 658 -17.35 10.34 -2.00
C ASP A 658 -17.91 10.03 -0.60
N SER A 659 -17.39 9.00 0.11
CA SER A 659 -17.97 8.49 1.37
C SER A 659 -17.00 8.40 2.55
N ILE A 660 -15.85 9.08 2.49
CA ILE A 660 -14.79 8.98 3.50
C ILE A 660 -15.07 9.87 4.72
N ASP A 661 -16.05 9.48 5.53
CA ASP A 661 -16.32 10.09 6.86
C ASP A 661 -15.86 9.19 8.03
N GLY A 662 -15.21 8.06 7.76
CA GLY A 662 -14.75 7.13 8.81
C GLY A 662 -15.88 6.42 9.58
N ASN A 663 -17.13 6.54 9.10
CA ASN A 663 -18.33 5.94 9.67
C ASN A 663 -18.64 4.56 9.07
N VAL A 664 -19.42 3.76 9.81
CA VAL A 664 -19.75 2.36 9.49
C VAL A 664 -20.43 2.20 8.12
N ASP A 665 -21.19 3.19 7.67
CA ASP A 665 -21.87 3.14 6.36
C ASP A 665 -20.89 3.14 5.17
N GLY A 666 -19.82 3.93 5.24
CA GLY A 666 -18.76 3.93 4.21
C GLY A 666 -18.00 2.61 4.18
N SER A 667 -17.69 2.06 5.36
CA SER A 667 -17.06 0.75 5.49
C SER A 667 -17.95 -0.40 5.00
N SER A 668 -19.27 -0.32 5.22
CA SER A 668 -20.23 -1.30 4.70
C SER A 668 -20.28 -1.28 3.17
N LYS A 669 -20.25 -0.11 2.54
CA LYS A 669 -20.14 0.02 1.08
C LYS A 669 -18.83 -0.58 0.56
N PHE A 670 -17.69 -0.27 1.18
CA PHE A 670 -16.39 -0.85 0.84
C PHE A 670 -16.40 -2.38 0.83
N MET A 671 -17.00 -2.99 1.86
CA MET A 671 -17.05 -4.45 2.00
C MET A 671 -17.99 -5.12 1.01
N ASN A 672 -19.03 -4.41 0.56
CA ASN A 672 -20.02 -4.90 -0.40
C ASN A 672 -19.67 -4.58 -1.86
N ALA A 673 -18.53 -3.92 -2.10
CA ALA A 673 -18.05 -3.62 -3.43
C ALA A 673 -17.87 -4.90 -4.27
N ASN A 674 -18.16 -4.78 -5.57
CA ASN A 674 -18.03 -5.86 -6.52
C ASN A 674 -16.56 -6.13 -6.80
N ILE A 675 -16.13 -7.37 -6.61
CA ILE A 675 -14.73 -7.79 -6.78
C ILE A 675 -14.61 -9.08 -7.59
N ASN A 676 -13.43 -9.36 -8.15
CA ASN A 676 -13.12 -10.70 -8.65
C ASN A 676 -12.94 -11.69 -7.48
N ASN A 677 -14.03 -12.37 -7.11
CA ASN A 677 -14.05 -13.29 -5.97
C ASN A 677 -13.12 -14.52 -6.15
N GLU A 678 -12.91 -15.01 -7.38
CA GLU A 678 -12.03 -16.16 -7.60
C GLU A 678 -10.57 -15.80 -7.31
N LEU A 679 -10.11 -14.66 -7.85
CA LEU A 679 -8.76 -14.16 -7.62
C LEU A 679 -8.56 -13.69 -6.17
N PHE A 680 -9.60 -13.09 -5.57
CA PHE A 680 -9.61 -12.73 -4.16
C PHE A 680 -9.40 -13.97 -3.30
N ASN A 681 -10.23 -15.00 -3.50
CA ASN A 681 -10.18 -16.24 -2.72
C ASN A 681 -8.81 -16.91 -2.84
N LYS A 682 -8.24 -16.97 -4.05
CA LYS A 682 -6.90 -17.50 -4.26
C LYS A 682 -5.84 -16.71 -3.49
N ARG A 683 -5.85 -15.37 -3.60
CA ARG A 683 -4.83 -14.52 -2.98
C ARG A 683 -4.89 -14.52 -1.46
N VAL A 684 -6.10 -14.43 -0.89
CA VAL A 684 -6.26 -14.51 0.57
C VAL A 684 -5.92 -15.92 1.09
N LYS A 685 -6.23 -16.98 0.35
CA LYS A 685 -5.82 -18.35 0.71
C LYS A 685 -4.29 -18.48 0.77
N ASP A 686 -3.57 -17.99 -0.24
CA ASP A 686 -2.10 -18.02 -0.25
C ASP A 686 -1.49 -17.25 0.95
N ILE A 687 -2.05 -16.07 1.27
CA ILE A 687 -1.62 -15.27 2.43
C ILE A 687 -1.89 -16.00 3.75
N LEU A 688 -3.10 -16.56 3.93
CA LEU A 688 -3.49 -17.23 5.17
C LEU A 688 -2.73 -18.54 5.38
N ILE A 689 -2.43 -19.30 4.33
CA ILE A 689 -1.59 -20.51 4.43
C ILE A 689 -0.16 -20.13 4.80
N HIS A 690 0.45 -19.17 4.10
CA HIS A 690 1.82 -18.78 4.44
C HIS A 690 1.91 -18.19 5.86
N MET A 691 0.92 -17.41 6.27
CA MET A 691 0.84 -16.93 7.65
C MET A 691 0.60 -18.09 8.63
N TYR A 692 -0.20 -19.10 8.28
CA TYR A 692 -0.35 -20.30 9.11
C TYR A 692 1.00 -21.00 9.34
N GLU A 693 1.82 -21.10 8.31
CA GLU A 693 3.14 -21.74 8.39
C GLU A 693 4.18 -20.91 9.14
N ASN A 694 4.05 -19.57 9.14
CA ASN A 694 5.06 -18.64 9.67
C ASN A 694 4.67 -17.85 10.93
N ASP A 695 3.39 -17.83 11.30
CA ASP A 695 2.92 -17.17 12.52
C ASP A 695 3.58 -17.86 13.71
N SER A 696 4.14 -17.05 14.61
CA SER A 696 4.56 -17.59 15.90
C SER A 696 3.40 -18.33 16.54
N GLU A 697 2.17 -17.80 16.54
CA GLU A 697 1.01 -18.34 17.28
C GLU A 697 0.43 -19.65 16.74
N THR A 698 0.71 -20.05 15.51
CA THR A 698 0.25 -21.35 14.97
C THR A 698 1.06 -22.51 15.53
N HIS A 699 2.27 -22.21 16.03
CA HIS A 699 3.20 -23.15 16.65
C HIS A 699 3.76 -22.67 18.00
N THR A 700 3.41 -21.47 18.48
CA THR A 700 3.86 -20.94 19.78
C THR A 700 2.85 -21.33 20.81
N THR A 701 3.29 -22.27 21.61
CA THR A 701 2.81 -22.39 22.98
C THR A 701 3.25 -21.11 23.71
N HIS A 702 2.29 -20.31 24.17
CA HIS A 702 2.61 -19.33 25.20
C HIS A 702 2.75 -20.10 26.51
N ASP A 703 3.98 -20.28 26.95
CA ASP A 703 4.24 -20.79 28.28
C ASP A 703 3.86 -19.69 29.28
N LEU A 704 2.80 -19.95 30.05
CA LEU A 704 2.22 -19.03 31.02
C LEU A 704 2.34 -19.64 32.41
N VAL A 705 2.66 -18.78 33.38
CA VAL A 705 2.56 -19.11 34.79
C VAL A 705 1.25 -18.53 35.32
N VAL A 706 0.41 -19.39 35.89
CA VAL A 706 -0.83 -18.98 36.56
C VAL A 706 -0.64 -19.10 38.06
N LYS A 707 -0.51 -17.97 38.75
CA LYS A 707 -0.43 -17.90 40.20
C LYS A 707 -1.84 -17.70 40.76
N ARG A 708 -2.36 -18.69 41.52
CA ARG A 708 -3.73 -18.66 42.08
C ARG A 708 -3.71 -18.61 43.59
N ALA A 709 -4.56 -17.77 44.18
CA ALA A 709 -4.74 -17.74 45.62
C ALA A 709 -5.28 -19.10 46.12
N PRO A 710 -4.89 -19.54 47.33
CA PRO A 710 -5.51 -20.70 47.96
C PRO A 710 -7.03 -20.54 48.05
N THR A 711 -7.78 -21.63 47.84
CA THR A 711 -9.25 -21.65 47.94
C THR A 711 -9.75 -21.93 49.36
N GLU A 712 -8.93 -22.55 50.21
CA GLU A 712 -9.28 -22.90 51.59
C GLU A 712 -9.31 -21.67 52.50
N ASN A 713 -10.48 -21.35 53.07
CA ASN A 713 -10.69 -20.17 53.92
C ASN A 713 -9.70 -20.05 55.08
N THR A 714 -9.38 -21.16 55.76
CA THR A 714 -8.42 -21.17 56.87
C THR A 714 -7.03 -20.73 56.42
N ARG A 715 -6.56 -21.24 55.29
CA ARG A 715 -5.25 -20.89 54.72
C ARG A 715 -5.24 -19.46 54.18
N ARG A 716 -6.36 -18.98 53.65
CA ARG A 716 -6.52 -17.59 53.19
C ARG A 716 -6.41 -16.59 54.34
N GLN A 717 -7.05 -16.89 55.48
CA GLN A 717 -7.00 -16.03 56.67
C GLN A 717 -5.62 -16.03 57.33
N LEU A 718 -5.01 -17.22 57.52
CA LEU A 718 -3.70 -17.33 58.19
C LEU A 718 -2.57 -16.62 57.41
N ASN A 719 -2.62 -16.66 56.08
CA ASN A 719 -1.55 -16.12 55.23
C ASN A 719 -1.85 -14.72 54.68
N ASN A 720 -2.92 -14.05 55.12
CA ASN A 720 -3.38 -12.79 54.53
C ASN A 720 -3.51 -12.85 52.99
N ALA A 721 -3.91 -14.00 52.45
CA ALA A 721 -3.80 -14.30 51.02
C ALA A 721 -4.61 -13.31 50.16
N GLU A 722 -5.77 -12.85 50.65
CA GLU A 722 -6.56 -11.83 49.97
C GLU A 722 -5.77 -10.53 49.76
N TRP A 723 -5.13 -10.02 50.82
CA TRP A 723 -4.36 -8.79 50.77
C TRP A 723 -3.05 -8.94 49.99
N ALA A 724 -2.38 -10.09 50.12
CA ALA A 724 -1.20 -10.45 49.35
C ALA A 724 -1.46 -10.41 47.83
N TYR A 725 -2.52 -11.08 47.38
CA TYR A 725 -2.88 -11.07 45.96
C TYR A 725 -3.40 -9.71 45.50
N LYS A 726 -4.15 -8.97 46.33
CA LYS A 726 -4.58 -7.60 46.02
C LYS A 726 -3.38 -6.67 45.80
N ASN A 727 -2.37 -6.75 46.66
CA ASN A 727 -1.12 -6.00 46.54
C ASN A 727 -0.38 -6.34 45.23
N GLU A 728 -0.16 -7.64 44.97
CA GLU A 728 0.56 -8.09 43.78
C GLU A 728 -0.20 -7.73 42.48
N ILE A 729 -1.52 -7.89 42.47
CA ILE A 729 -2.38 -7.44 41.35
C ILE A 729 -2.23 -5.94 41.16
N HIS A 730 -2.39 -5.13 42.21
CA HIS A 730 -2.28 -3.67 42.16
C HIS A 730 -0.90 -3.21 41.67
N PHE A 731 0.16 -3.93 42.05
CA PHE A 731 1.49 -3.66 41.55
C PHE A 731 1.58 -3.82 40.02
N TYR A 732 1.12 -4.96 39.49
CA TYR A 732 1.18 -5.23 38.05
C TYR A 732 0.18 -4.40 37.24
N THR A 733 -1.00 -4.05 37.78
CA THR A 733 -2.04 -3.33 37.04
C THR A 733 -1.95 -1.82 37.15
N GLU A 734 -1.34 -1.27 38.22
CA GLU A 734 -1.33 0.17 38.48
C GLU A 734 0.09 0.72 38.69
N ILE A 735 0.88 0.14 39.60
CA ILE A 735 2.20 0.70 39.99
C ILE A 735 3.22 0.56 38.87
N TYR A 736 3.43 -0.66 38.36
CA TYR A 736 4.44 -0.91 37.34
C TYR A 736 4.13 -0.20 36.02
N PRO A 737 2.86 -0.15 35.54
CA PRO A 737 2.49 0.72 34.42
C PRO A 737 2.80 2.19 34.66
N ALA A 738 2.56 2.74 35.86
CA ALA A 738 2.92 4.11 36.19
C ALA A 738 4.44 4.34 36.18
N PHE A 739 5.23 3.37 36.63
CA PHE A 739 6.70 3.40 36.56
C PHE A 739 7.17 3.46 35.11
N LYS A 740 6.64 2.58 34.24
CA LYS A 740 6.95 2.58 32.81
C LYS A 740 6.59 3.90 32.14
N LYS A 741 5.39 4.41 32.44
CA LYS A 741 4.91 5.68 31.91
C LYS A 741 5.84 6.84 32.29
N LEU A 742 6.32 6.88 33.54
CA LEU A 742 7.28 7.90 33.97
C LEU A 742 8.61 7.80 33.20
N GLU A 743 9.15 6.59 33.03
CA GLU A 743 10.37 6.38 32.24
C GLU A 743 10.19 6.75 30.75
N GLU A 744 9.00 6.50 30.19
CA GLU A 744 8.61 6.86 28.83
C GLU A 744 8.53 8.37 28.61
N GLU A 745 7.82 9.08 29.50
CA GLU A 745 7.66 10.52 29.43
C GLU A 745 9.00 11.27 29.51
N HIS A 746 9.97 10.68 30.19
CA HIS A 746 11.32 11.21 30.37
C HIS A 746 12.35 10.64 29.38
N CYS A 747 11.92 9.83 28.40
CA CYS A 747 12.77 9.26 27.35
C CYS A 747 13.99 8.50 27.88
N VAL A 748 13.84 7.77 28.99
CA VAL A 748 14.91 6.96 29.58
C VAL A 748 15.31 5.85 28.62
N GLN A 749 16.61 5.77 28.29
CA GLN A 749 17.17 4.79 27.34
C GLN A 749 17.17 3.37 27.93
N GLU A 750 17.68 3.22 29.15
CA GLU A 750 17.68 1.95 29.88
C GLU A 750 16.47 1.91 30.81
N ARG A 751 15.35 1.33 30.35
CA ARG A 751 14.12 1.19 31.12
C ARG A 751 14.15 -0.02 32.04
N PHE A 752 13.42 0.04 33.14
CA PHE A 752 13.32 -1.07 34.09
C PHE A 752 12.49 -2.21 33.50
N ASN A 753 13.15 -3.29 33.09
CA ASN A 753 12.54 -4.47 32.47
C ASN A 753 12.82 -5.77 33.23
N SER A 754 13.16 -5.67 34.52
CA SER A 754 13.52 -6.81 35.37
C SER A 754 12.29 -7.49 35.98
N LEU A 755 11.21 -7.67 35.20
CA LEU A 755 9.94 -8.28 35.63
C LEU A 755 9.38 -9.24 34.58
N PRO A 756 8.69 -10.32 34.97
CA PRO A 756 7.87 -11.10 34.04
C PRO A 756 6.82 -10.21 33.37
N GLU A 757 6.49 -10.52 32.13
CA GLU A 757 5.39 -9.83 31.47
C GLU A 757 4.05 -10.23 32.10
N PHE A 758 3.29 -9.23 32.53
CA PHE A 758 1.92 -9.39 33.00
C PHE A 758 0.96 -9.58 31.83
N ILE A 759 0.12 -10.62 31.90
CA ILE A 759 -0.86 -10.95 30.87
C ILE A 759 -2.27 -10.55 31.30
N THR A 760 -2.73 -11.05 32.44
CA THR A 760 -4.08 -10.76 32.98
C THR A 760 -4.19 -11.16 34.44
N CYS A 761 -5.29 -10.78 35.11
CA CYS A 761 -5.61 -11.18 36.47
C CYS A 761 -7.12 -11.33 36.71
N ASP A 762 -7.48 -12.09 37.74
CA ASP A 762 -8.79 -12.01 38.40
C ASP A 762 -8.58 -11.43 39.81
N LYS A 763 -9.39 -10.44 40.18
CA LYS A 763 -9.35 -9.75 41.48
C LYS A 763 -10.51 -10.12 42.38
N GLU A 764 -11.40 -11.00 41.93
CA GLU A 764 -12.57 -11.40 42.68
C GLU A 764 -12.16 -12.22 43.90
N VAL A 765 -12.71 -11.86 45.06
CA VAL A 765 -12.39 -12.50 46.33
C VAL A 765 -12.74 -13.99 46.27
N GLY A 766 -11.76 -14.84 46.55
CA GLY A 766 -11.89 -16.30 46.47
C GLY A 766 -11.53 -16.90 45.10
N ARG A 767 -11.24 -16.06 44.10
CA ARG A 767 -10.83 -16.46 42.74
C ARG A 767 -9.58 -15.72 42.26
N GLU A 768 -8.85 -15.07 43.17
CA GLU A 768 -7.73 -14.22 42.79
C GLU A 768 -6.66 -15.00 42.04
N MET A 769 -6.26 -14.48 40.88
CA MET A 769 -5.21 -15.07 40.06
C MET A 769 -4.45 -14.04 39.26
N ILE A 770 -3.18 -14.34 38.98
CA ILE A 770 -2.31 -13.55 38.13
C ILE A 770 -1.74 -14.49 37.06
N VAL A 771 -1.79 -14.05 35.81
CA VAL A 771 -1.22 -14.76 34.66
C VAL A 771 -0.02 -13.96 34.17
N LEU A 772 1.15 -14.58 34.20
CA LEU A 772 2.43 -14.01 33.79
C LEU A 772 3.05 -14.87 32.69
N ARG A 773 3.91 -14.28 31.85
CA ARG A 773 4.75 -15.05 30.92
C ARG A 773 5.74 -15.93 31.70
N ASP A 774 5.90 -17.19 31.28
CA ASP A 774 6.87 -18.11 31.86
C ASP A 774 8.30 -17.73 31.43
N VAL A 775 8.99 -17.01 32.31
CA VAL A 775 10.36 -16.56 32.08
C VAL A 775 11.39 -17.70 32.11
N THR A 776 11.04 -18.90 32.59
CA THR A 776 11.95 -20.06 32.55
C THR A 776 12.28 -20.46 31.11
N LYS A 777 11.33 -20.26 30.20
CA LYS A 777 11.48 -20.49 28.75
C LYS A 777 12.35 -19.45 28.07
N MET A 778 12.56 -18.30 28.73
CA MET A 778 13.43 -17.23 28.26
C MET A 778 14.88 -17.39 28.75
N GLY A 779 15.20 -18.57 29.30
CA GLY A 779 16.52 -18.94 29.80
C GLY A 779 16.85 -18.39 31.18
N PHE A 780 15.84 -17.90 31.91
CA PHE A 780 16.02 -17.56 33.31
C PHE A 780 15.85 -18.81 34.18
N GLU A 781 16.61 -18.87 35.26
CA GLU A 781 16.49 -19.95 36.23
C GLU A 781 16.48 -19.42 37.66
N MET A 782 15.81 -20.17 38.53
CA MET A 782 15.82 -19.93 39.96
C MET A 782 17.19 -20.28 40.51
N ARG A 783 17.76 -19.38 41.31
CA ARG A 783 18.97 -19.71 42.06
C ARG A 783 18.63 -20.72 43.14
N ARG A 784 19.50 -21.71 43.34
CA ARG A 784 19.37 -22.68 44.42
C ARG A 784 19.36 -21.97 45.78
N ARG A 785 18.29 -22.19 46.55
CA ARG A 785 18.05 -21.57 47.86
C ARG A 785 19.07 -21.93 48.94
N ASP A 786 19.81 -23.02 48.76
CA ASP A 786 20.81 -23.50 49.72
C ASP A 786 22.21 -22.94 49.46
N LEU A 787 22.38 -22.13 48.40
CA LEU A 787 23.64 -21.47 48.08
C LEU A 787 23.65 -20.03 48.61
N LEU A 788 24.76 -19.61 49.21
CA LEU A 788 25.03 -18.19 49.49
C LEU A 788 25.33 -17.44 48.21
N LEU A 789 24.91 -16.18 48.11
CA LEU A 789 25.18 -15.27 46.99
C LEU A 789 26.69 -15.13 46.76
N ASP A 790 27.08 -15.05 45.51
CA ASP A 790 28.41 -14.64 45.10
C ASP A 790 28.44 -13.14 44.74
N ASP A 791 29.65 -12.61 44.50
CA ASP A 791 29.86 -11.20 44.19
C ASP A 791 29.06 -10.74 42.97
N GLU A 792 29.00 -11.52 41.89
CA GLU A 792 28.30 -11.13 40.67
C GLU A 792 26.79 -10.98 40.90
N HIS A 793 26.18 -11.92 41.62
CA HIS A 793 24.76 -11.84 41.96
C HIS A 793 24.48 -10.64 42.85
N ALA A 794 25.30 -10.41 43.88
CA ALA A 794 25.14 -9.26 44.77
C ALA A 794 25.20 -7.93 43.99
N ARG A 795 26.19 -7.75 43.09
CA ARG A 795 26.30 -6.55 42.25
C ARG A 795 25.05 -6.33 41.40
N LEU A 796 24.56 -7.37 40.75
CA LEU A 796 23.38 -7.29 39.88
C LEU A 796 22.11 -6.95 40.67
N ILE A 797 21.93 -7.52 41.86
CA ILE A 797 20.78 -7.26 42.72
C ILE A 797 20.80 -5.80 43.22
N PHE A 798 21.93 -5.33 43.79
CA PHE A 798 22.04 -3.94 44.25
C PHE A 798 21.84 -2.93 43.10
N LYS A 799 22.39 -3.21 41.91
CA LYS A 799 22.15 -2.39 40.71
C LYS A 799 20.65 -2.35 40.36
N THR A 800 19.99 -3.51 40.33
CA THR A 800 18.57 -3.63 39.96
C THR A 800 17.65 -2.88 40.93
N TYR A 801 17.87 -3.03 42.24
CA TYR A 801 17.11 -2.27 43.24
C TYR A 801 17.42 -0.77 43.21
N GLY A 802 18.65 -0.38 42.87
CA GLY A 802 19.01 1.03 42.68
C GLY A 802 18.14 1.70 41.63
N HIS A 803 17.95 1.04 40.49
CA HIS A 803 17.04 1.51 39.43
C HIS A 803 15.58 1.46 39.87
N PHE A 804 15.12 0.34 40.43
CA PHE A 804 13.72 0.18 40.88
C PHE A 804 13.29 1.27 41.88
N HIS A 805 14.10 1.51 42.91
CA HIS A 805 13.80 2.53 43.91
C HIS A 805 13.88 3.94 43.32
N ALA A 806 14.85 4.24 42.45
CA ALA A 806 14.97 5.55 41.82
C ALA A 806 13.69 5.98 41.10
N ILE A 807 13.01 5.06 40.42
CA ILE A 807 11.73 5.35 39.74
C ILE A 807 10.67 5.75 40.76
N SER A 808 10.56 5.02 41.87
CA SER A 808 9.60 5.32 42.93
C SER A 808 9.86 6.69 43.57
N PHE A 809 11.14 7.02 43.84
CA PHE A 809 11.53 8.33 44.35
C PHE A 809 11.18 9.45 43.37
N CYS A 810 11.52 9.29 42.09
CA CYS A 810 11.17 10.28 41.08
C CYS A 810 9.67 10.45 40.94
N LEU A 811 8.88 9.37 41.01
CA LEU A 811 7.42 9.46 40.96
C LEU A 811 6.88 10.28 42.14
N ARG A 812 7.38 10.02 43.35
CA ARG A 812 7.01 10.76 44.56
C ARG A 812 7.35 12.25 44.47
N GLU A 813 8.55 12.59 44.03
CA GLU A 813 9.01 13.98 43.97
C GLU A 813 8.37 14.76 42.80
N GLN A 814 8.19 14.11 41.65
CA GLN A 814 7.73 14.78 40.43
C GLN A 814 6.21 14.82 40.31
N VAL A 815 5.52 13.80 40.81
CA VAL A 815 4.07 13.60 40.72
C VAL A 815 3.51 13.04 42.04
N PRO A 816 3.60 13.79 43.16
CA PRO A 816 3.27 13.30 44.50
C PRO A 816 1.83 12.80 44.63
N GLU A 817 0.88 13.40 43.92
CA GLU A 817 -0.52 12.96 43.92
C GLU A 817 -0.69 11.55 43.35
N GLU A 818 0.06 11.23 42.30
CA GLU A 818 0.03 9.91 41.67
C GLU A 818 0.74 8.87 42.53
N PHE A 819 1.89 9.22 43.12
CA PHE A 819 2.55 8.37 44.11
C PHE A 819 1.60 8.03 45.27
N ASP A 820 0.91 9.03 45.82
CA ASP A 820 -0.07 8.86 46.88
C ASP A 820 -1.22 7.95 46.45
N ARG A 821 -1.77 8.15 45.24
CA ARG A 821 -2.83 7.31 44.67
C ARG A 821 -2.41 5.84 44.59
N LEU A 822 -1.15 5.59 44.22
CA LEU A 822 -0.59 4.26 44.04
C LEU A 822 -0.20 3.59 45.36
N ALA A 823 0.35 4.37 46.31
CA ALA A 823 0.86 3.87 47.58
C ALA A 823 -0.24 3.64 48.62
N LYS A 824 -1.27 4.50 48.69
CA LYS A 824 -2.34 4.41 49.71
C LYS A 824 -3.10 3.07 49.72
N PRO A 825 -3.39 2.42 48.58
CA PRO A 825 -4.07 1.12 48.55
C PRO A 825 -3.23 -0.06 49.05
N LEU A 826 -1.90 0.10 49.18
CA LEU A 826 -1.02 -1.00 49.56
C LEU A 826 -1.25 -1.44 51.01
N TYR A 827 -1.53 -2.72 51.20
CA TYR A 827 -1.73 -3.32 52.51
C TYR A 827 -0.39 -3.80 53.08
N HIS A 828 0.07 -3.21 54.19
CA HIS A 828 1.38 -3.55 54.76
C HIS A 828 1.33 -4.87 55.56
N ILE A 829 1.52 -6.00 54.87
CA ILE A 829 1.37 -7.36 55.46
C ILE A 829 2.31 -7.59 56.65
N TRP A 830 3.56 -7.12 56.58
CA TRP A 830 4.49 -7.21 57.71
C TRP A 830 4.00 -6.49 58.98
N LYS A 831 3.28 -5.36 58.86
CA LYS A 831 2.67 -4.67 60.02
C LYS A 831 1.55 -5.50 60.64
N ASN A 832 0.81 -6.26 59.84
CA ASN A 832 -0.19 -7.19 60.38
C ASN A 832 0.48 -8.33 61.14
N PHE A 833 1.54 -8.92 60.58
CA PHE A 833 2.32 -9.95 61.29
C PHE A 833 2.99 -9.42 62.57
N ALA A 834 3.44 -8.17 62.59
CA ALA A 834 4.00 -7.54 63.79
C ALA A 834 3.00 -7.46 64.96
N ASN A 835 1.69 -7.52 64.67
CA ASN A 835 0.62 -7.53 65.66
C ASN A 835 0.10 -8.94 65.97
N ASN A 836 0.64 -9.98 65.34
CA ASN A 836 0.27 -11.37 65.59
C ASN A 836 1.22 -12.00 66.61
N ASP A 837 0.74 -12.21 67.84
CA ASP A 837 1.58 -12.75 68.92
C ASP A 837 2.16 -14.14 68.61
N GLY A 838 1.47 -14.96 67.82
CA GLY A 838 2.00 -16.26 67.39
C GLY A 838 3.21 -16.13 66.46
N PHE A 839 3.18 -15.15 65.56
CA PHE A 839 4.31 -14.84 64.67
C PHE A 839 5.48 -14.22 65.45
N ILE A 840 5.21 -13.29 66.36
CA ILE A 840 6.24 -12.71 67.24
C ILE A 840 6.92 -13.80 68.08
N ASN A 841 6.14 -14.70 68.68
CA ASN A 841 6.70 -15.83 69.44
C ASN A 841 7.59 -16.73 68.57
N LEU A 842 7.22 -16.94 67.30
CA LEU A 842 8.05 -17.67 66.36
C LEU A 842 9.38 -16.94 66.11
N LEU A 843 9.35 -15.63 65.84
CA LEU A 843 10.57 -14.84 65.67
C LEU A 843 11.46 -14.86 66.92
N THR A 844 10.89 -14.71 68.11
CA THR A 844 11.62 -14.80 69.38
C THR A 844 12.29 -16.16 69.52
N LYS A 845 11.56 -17.26 69.23
CA LYS A 845 12.11 -18.62 69.29
C LYS A 845 13.23 -18.85 68.27
N LEU A 846 13.12 -18.29 67.07
CA LEU A 846 14.19 -18.37 66.06
C LEU A 846 15.44 -17.60 66.52
N ALA A 847 15.28 -16.44 67.16
CA ALA A 847 16.38 -15.68 67.74
C ALA A 847 17.03 -16.42 68.92
N GLU A 848 16.24 -17.07 69.78
CA GLU A 848 16.75 -17.97 70.85
C GLU A 848 17.56 -19.13 70.29
N ASN A 849 17.06 -19.80 69.24
CA ASN A 849 17.79 -20.91 68.61
C ASN A 849 19.12 -20.43 68.01
N ALA A 850 19.15 -19.23 67.42
CA ALA A 850 20.39 -18.62 66.93
C ALA A 850 21.35 -18.29 68.09
N TYR A 851 20.83 -17.82 69.23
CA TYR A 851 21.61 -17.55 70.43
C TYR A 851 22.22 -18.82 71.03
N GLU A 852 21.46 -19.91 71.09
CA GLU A 852 21.93 -21.22 71.56
C GLU A 852 23.00 -21.84 70.64
N GLY A 853 23.02 -21.46 69.36
CA GLY A 853 23.99 -21.93 68.38
C GLY A 853 25.37 -21.24 68.42
N LEU A 854 25.53 -20.16 69.19
CA LEU A 854 26.77 -19.37 69.29
C LEU A 854 27.68 -19.88 70.41
N ASP A 855 29.00 -19.75 70.23
CA ASP A 855 29.99 -20.20 71.22
C ASP A 855 30.19 -19.12 72.29
N SER A 856 29.91 -19.46 73.54
CA SER A 856 29.96 -18.50 74.66
C SER A 856 31.35 -17.94 74.96
N ALA A 857 32.43 -18.61 74.54
CA ALA A 857 33.80 -18.13 74.72
C ALA A 857 34.28 -17.27 73.54
N ARG A 858 33.79 -17.50 72.32
CA ARG A 858 34.23 -16.78 71.11
C ARG A 858 33.30 -15.63 70.73
N ASP A 859 32.00 -15.75 71.01
CA ASP A 859 30.97 -14.87 70.48
C ASP A 859 30.28 -14.02 71.58
N ALA A 860 30.91 -13.84 72.73
CA ALA A 860 30.34 -13.15 73.90
C ALA A 860 29.72 -11.77 73.57
N VAL A 861 30.38 -10.98 72.71
CA VAL A 861 29.88 -9.67 72.26
C VAL A 861 28.65 -9.79 71.37
N VAL A 862 28.57 -10.84 70.54
CA VAL A 862 27.42 -11.11 69.66
C VAL A 862 26.24 -11.59 70.50
N LEU A 863 26.48 -12.48 71.47
CA LEU A 863 25.49 -12.96 72.41
C LEU A 863 24.86 -11.80 73.20
N GLU A 864 25.66 -10.89 73.74
CA GLU A 864 25.15 -9.70 74.45
C GLU A 864 24.21 -8.87 73.58
N LYS A 865 24.61 -8.62 72.31
CA LYS A 865 23.79 -7.86 71.35
C LYS A 865 22.52 -8.60 70.95
N LEU A 866 22.60 -9.91 70.66
CA LEU A 866 21.47 -10.73 70.23
C LEU A 866 20.42 -10.87 71.34
N LYS A 867 20.83 -10.87 72.61
CA LYS A 867 19.91 -10.92 73.77
C LYS A 867 18.88 -9.79 73.74
N LYS A 868 19.30 -8.58 73.34
CA LYS A 868 18.38 -7.43 73.19
C LYS A 868 17.27 -7.69 72.17
N TYR A 869 17.57 -8.39 71.08
CA TYR A 869 16.59 -8.76 70.04
C TYR A 869 15.61 -9.82 70.53
N ILE A 870 16.05 -10.77 71.35
CA ILE A 870 15.18 -11.77 71.97
C ILE A 870 14.23 -11.11 72.97
N GLU A 871 14.76 -10.27 73.87
CA GLU A 871 13.97 -9.65 74.94
C GLU A 871 12.94 -8.63 74.43
N ASN A 872 13.19 -8.00 73.28
CA ASN A 872 12.36 -6.92 72.73
C ASN A 872 11.94 -7.19 71.27
N THR A 873 11.72 -8.46 70.90
CA THR A 873 11.46 -8.86 69.51
C THR A 873 10.30 -8.08 68.90
N LYS A 874 9.20 -7.92 69.64
CA LYS A 874 7.98 -7.25 69.16
C LYS A 874 8.23 -5.77 68.90
N GLU A 875 8.80 -5.08 69.87
CA GLU A 875 9.06 -3.64 69.84
C GLU A 875 10.05 -3.32 68.72
N ILE A 876 11.14 -4.07 68.61
CA ILE A 876 12.15 -3.86 67.57
C ILE A 876 11.55 -4.11 66.18
N PHE A 877 10.75 -5.15 66.01
CA PHE A 877 10.12 -5.45 64.72
C PHE A 877 9.07 -4.39 64.33
N GLN A 878 8.26 -3.93 65.29
CA GLN A 878 7.29 -2.84 65.07
C GLN A 878 7.98 -1.51 64.76
N GLU A 879 9.01 -1.14 65.52
CA GLU A 879 9.83 0.06 65.31
C GLU A 879 10.48 0.02 63.93
N ALA A 880 11.07 -1.14 63.57
CA ALA A 880 11.70 -1.33 62.27
C ALA A 880 10.72 -1.08 61.12
N LEU A 881 9.42 -1.37 61.26
CA LEU A 881 8.37 -1.18 60.23
C LEU A 881 7.66 0.19 60.28
N ALA A 882 7.96 1.03 61.27
CA ALA A 882 7.28 2.32 61.49
C ALA A 882 7.90 3.50 60.71
N TYR A 883 8.74 3.24 59.71
CA TYR A 883 9.45 4.27 58.97
C TYR A 883 8.51 5.23 58.22
N ASP A 884 8.62 6.52 58.53
CA ASP A 884 7.92 7.64 57.89
C ASP A 884 8.89 8.75 57.41
N GLY A 885 10.19 8.42 57.34
CA GLY A 885 11.23 9.38 57.01
C GLY A 885 11.23 9.85 55.56
N LYS A 886 12.07 10.85 55.27
CA LYS A 886 12.18 11.51 53.95
C LYS A 886 12.55 10.60 52.78
N TYR A 887 13.03 9.38 53.03
CA TYR A 887 13.47 8.44 51.99
C TYR A 887 12.45 7.30 51.73
N LEU A 888 11.15 7.57 51.94
CA LEU A 888 10.05 6.66 51.65
C LEU A 888 9.91 6.32 50.15
N ALA A 889 9.95 5.03 49.80
CA ALA A 889 9.70 4.54 48.44
C ALA A 889 8.71 3.37 48.46
N ILE A 890 8.14 3.05 47.31
CA ILE A 890 7.46 1.77 47.05
C ILE A 890 8.53 0.70 46.88
N LEU A 891 8.44 -0.34 47.70
CA LEU A 891 9.41 -1.42 47.84
C LEU A 891 8.85 -2.73 47.29
N HIS A 892 9.72 -3.67 46.96
CA HIS A 892 9.33 -5.04 46.63
C HIS A 892 8.83 -5.81 47.85
N GLY A 893 9.50 -5.66 49.01
CA GLY A 893 9.02 -6.14 50.31
C GLY A 893 9.22 -7.64 50.62
N ASP A 894 9.48 -8.49 49.61
CA ASP A 894 9.86 -9.90 49.79
C ASP A 894 11.14 -10.30 49.04
N CYS A 895 12.25 -9.66 49.39
CA CYS A 895 13.48 -9.68 48.60
C CYS A 895 14.42 -10.79 49.06
N TRP A 896 14.24 -12.00 48.54
CA TRP A 896 15.14 -13.13 48.81
C TRP A 896 15.32 -13.97 47.54
N SER A 897 16.28 -14.90 47.54
CA SER A 897 16.69 -15.60 46.32
C SER A 897 15.59 -16.39 45.61
N ASN A 898 14.52 -16.78 46.31
CA ASN A 898 13.39 -17.51 45.72
C ASN A 898 12.40 -16.61 44.97
N ASN A 899 12.54 -15.30 45.11
CA ASN A 899 11.74 -14.31 44.40
C ASN A 899 12.58 -13.59 43.33
N MET A 900 13.69 -14.19 42.94
CA MET A 900 14.61 -13.66 41.94
C MET A 900 15.00 -14.77 40.96
N MET A 901 14.89 -14.47 39.67
CA MET A 901 15.33 -15.34 38.60
C MET A 901 16.48 -14.70 37.81
N PHE A 902 17.48 -15.49 37.46
CA PHE A 902 18.71 -15.00 36.83
C PHE A 902 18.87 -15.61 35.44
N LYS A 903 19.33 -14.80 34.49
CA LYS A 903 19.68 -15.24 33.14
C LYS A 903 21.19 -15.21 32.95
N TYR A 904 21.73 -16.31 32.47
CA TYR A 904 23.17 -16.49 32.24
C TYR A 904 23.48 -16.50 30.74
N LYS A 905 24.71 -16.11 30.38
CA LYS A 905 25.16 -16.06 28.97
C LYS A 905 25.15 -17.45 28.30
N GLU A 906 25.51 -18.48 29.04
CA GLU A 906 25.34 -19.89 28.70
C GLU A 906 24.54 -20.57 29.82
N GLN A 907 23.67 -21.54 29.50
CA GLN A 907 22.95 -22.35 30.49
C GLN A 907 23.89 -23.38 31.16
N LYS A 908 24.89 -22.88 31.85
CA LYS A 908 25.85 -23.65 32.64
C LYS A 908 26.06 -22.92 33.95
N SER A 909 26.04 -23.68 35.04
CA SER A 909 26.49 -23.18 36.34
C SER A 909 27.89 -22.54 36.17
N HIS A 910 28.06 -21.29 36.60
CA HIS A 910 29.27 -20.43 36.48
C HIS A 910 29.43 -19.62 35.18
N SER A 911 28.42 -19.59 34.30
CA SER A 911 28.41 -18.61 33.21
C SER A 911 28.19 -17.18 33.75
N PRO A 912 28.73 -16.13 33.09
CA PRO A 912 28.45 -14.74 33.46
C PRO A 912 26.95 -14.40 33.44
N LEU A 913 26.51 -13.60 34.40
CA LEU A 913 25.15 -13.06 34.49
C LEU A 913 24.86 -12.04 33.38
N VAL A 914 23.65 -12.11 32.83
CA VAL A 914 23.16 -11.21 31.78
C VAL A 914 22.10 -10.25 32.32
N SER A 915 21.11 -10.79 33.04
CA SER A 915 19.99 -10.02 33.58
C SER A 915 19.29 -10.79 34.71
N MET A 916 18.40 -10.13 35.44
CA MET A 916 17.55 -10.77 36.46
C MET A 916 16.11 -10.28 36.37
N ASN A 917 15.18 -11.10 36.87
CA ASN A 917 13.78 -10.75 37.07
C ASN A 917 13.40 -10.86 38.55
N LEU A 918 12.72 -9.84 39.06
CA LEU A 918 12.05 -9.87 40.36
C LEU A 918 10.69 -10.55 40.21
N LEU A 919 10.32 -11.37 41.18
CA LEU A 919 9.08 -12.12 41.25
C LEU A 919 8.39 -11.85 42.58
N ASP A 920 7.08 -12.09 42.65
CA ASP A 920 6.33 -12.10 43.90
C ASP A 920 6.26 -10.74 44.63
N PHE A 921 5.34 -9.89 44.16
CA PHE A 921 5.07 -8.57 44.76
C PHE A 921 3.97 -8.63 45.83
N GLN A 922 3.74 -9.77 46.47
CA GLN A 922 2.71 -9.90 47.51
C GLN A 922 2.95 -9.00 48.71
N LEU A 923 4.21 -8.74 49.05
CA LEU A 923 4.61 -7.94 50.21
C LEU A 923 4.99 -6.50 49.83
N VAL A 924 4.69 -6.06 48.60
CA VAL A 924 4.91 -4.67 48.16
C VAL A 924 4.26 -3.70 49.15
N ALA A 925 5.04 -2.74 49.61
CA ALA A 925 4.64 -1.76 50.60
C ALA A 925 5.50 -0.50 50.46
N THR A 926 5.17 0.56 51.20
CA THR A 926 6.05 1.72 51.31
C THR A 926 6.99 1.60 52.51
N GLY A 927 8.23 2.03 52.34
CA GLY A 927 9.24 1.99 53.40
C GLY A 927 10.59 2.56 52.96
N THR A 928 11.63 2.31 53.75
CA THR A 928 13.01 2.63 53.37
C THR A 928 13.57 1.57 52.41
N PRO A 929 14.29 1.95 51.34
CA PRO A 929 15.03 1.02 50.47
C PRO A 929 15.88 -0.02 51.19
N VAL A 930 16.32 0.29 52.42
CA VAL A 930 17.11 -0.60 53.26
C VAL A 930 16.36 -1.90 53.56
N TYR A 931 15.03 -1.92 53.60
CA TYR A 931 14.29 -3.17 53.83
C TYR A 931 14.58 -4.18 52.73
N ASP A 932 14.47 -3.79 51.46
CA ASP A 932 14.73 -4.68 50.34
C ASP A 932 16.21 -5.12 50.32
N LEU A 933 17.12 -4.15 50.48
CA LEU A 933 18.56 -4.41 50.44
C LEU A 933 19.05 -5.30 51.59
N SER A 934 18.62 -5.02 52.82
CA SER A 934 19.06 -5.79 54.00
C SER A 934 18.43 -7.18 54.05
N TYR A 935 17.18 -7.33 53.60
CA TYR A 935 16.49 -8.63 53.61
C TYR A 935 17.24 -9.63 52.72
N PHE A 936 17.49 -9.29 51.45
CA PHE A 936 18.17 -10.24 50.57
C PHE A 936 19.63 -10.47 50.99
N PHE A 937 20.29 -9.40 51.45
CA PHE A 937 21.68 -9.47 51.84
C PHE A 937 21.87 -10.36 53.07
N TYR A 938 21.04 -10.25 54.11
CA TYR A 938 21.14 -11.12 55.28
C TYR A 938 20.63 -12.54 55.05
N THR A 939 19.71 -12.76 54.10
CA THR A 939 19.21 -14.11 53.81
C THR A 939 20.10 -14.91 52.86
N GLY A 940 20.94 -14.24 52.05
CA GLY A 940 21.80 -14.89 51.07
C GLY A 940 23.28 -14.57 51.16
N GLY A 941 23.70 -13.53 51.87
CA GLY A 941 25.08 -13.05 51.87
C GLY A 941 26.05 -13.94 52.67
N SER A 942 27.27 -14.07 52.17
CA SER A 942 28.38 -14.65 52.93
C SER A 942 29.07 -13.57 53.78
N LYS A 943 29.88 -13.99 54.77
CA LYS A 943 30.70 -13.06 55.56
C LYS A 943 31.59 -12.17 54.67
N GLU A 944 32.14 -12.73 53.60
CA GLU A 944 32.97 -11.96 52.66
C GLU A 944 32.18 -10.85 51.98
N LEU A 945 30.92 -11.12 51.59
CA LEU A 945 30.04 -10.08 51.06
C LEU A 945 29.71 -9.03 52.12
N PHE A 946 29.42 -9.44 53.36
CA PHE A 946 29.17 -8.53 54.47
C PHE A 946 30.32 -7.55 54.71
N ASP A 947 31.56 -8.05 54.66
CA ASP A 947 32.77 -7.23 54.80
C ASP A 947 32.92 -6.20 53.65
N LYS A 948 32.25 -6.43 52.51
CA LYS A 948 32.23 -5.57 51.31
C LYS A 948 30.92 -4.77 51.13
N LEU A 949 30.07 -4.68 52.16
CA LEU A 949 28.75 -4.01 52.06
C LEU A 949 28.84 -2.61 51.43
N ASN A 950 29.84 -1.81 51.79
CA ASN A 950 30.01 -0.45 51.25
C ASN A 950 30.21 -0.45 49.72
N ASP A 951 30.88 -1.44 49.16
CA ASP A 951 31.08 -1.54 47.71
C ASP A 951 29.74 -1.77 46.99
N TYR A 952 28.87 -2.60 47.56
CA TYR A 952 27.55 -2.86 47.01
C TYR A 952 26.59 -1.69 47.20
N LEU A 953 26.67 -0.98 48.33
CA LEU A 953 25.93 0.26 48.53
C LEU A 953 26.35 1.35 47.52
N ASN A 954 27.64 1.43 47.17
CA ASN A 954 28.12 2.31 46.11
C ASN A 954 27.52 1.91 44.74
N ILE A 955 27.48 0.63 44.41
CA ILE A 955 26.85 0.15 43.17
C ILE A 955 25.37 0.51 43.11
N TYR A 956 24.65 0.30 44.21
CA TYR A 956 23.26 0.72 44.34
C TYR A 956 23.11 2.22 44.15
N TYR A 957 23.94 3.01 44.83
CA TYR A 957 23.91 4.46 44.77
C TYR A 957 24.22 5.00 43.36
N ASP A 958 25.20 4.41 42.67
CA ASP A 958 25.54 4.76 41.30
C ASP A 958 24.37 4.46 40.36
N SER A 959 23.77 3.27 40.47
CA SER A 959 22.61 2.90 39.67
C SER A 959 21.42 3.81 39.97
N PHE A 960 21.13 4.05 41.25
CA PHE A 960 20.07 4.95 41.69
C PHE A 960 20.27 6.36 41.15
N SER A 961 21.45 6.93 41.34
CA SER A 961 21.79 8.30 40.93
C SER A 961 21.73 8.47 39.42
N ASN A 962 22.18 7.47 38.66
CA ASN A 962 22.08 7.48 37.20
C ASN A 962 20.61 7.46 36.75
N SER A 963 19.79 6.56 37.30
CA SER A 963 18.35 6.51 37.01
C SER A 963 17.65 7.82 37.37
N VAL A 964 17.95 8.42 38.53
CA VAL A 964 17.40 9.74 38.93
C VAL A 964 17.82 10.83 37.94
N ARG A 965 19.09 10.89 37.51
CA ARG A 965 19.55 11.89 36.52
C ARG A 965 18.81 11.75 35.19
N CYS A 966 18.64 10.53 34.70
CA CYS A 966 17.87 10.26 33.49
C CYS A 966 16.42 10.74 33.62
N LEU A 967 15.79 10.48 34.78
CA LEU A 967 14.42 10.90 35.08
C LEU A 967 14.31 12.41 35.40
N ALA A 968 15.37 13.10 35.80
CA ALA A 968 15.35 14.53 36.09
C ALA A 968 15.55 15.39 34.82
N ASN A 969 16.49 15.01 33.95
CA ASN A 969 16.84 15.78 32.74
C ASN A 969 15.74 15.83 31.67
N GLY A 970 14.74 14.95 31.74
CA GLY A 970 13.57 14.97 30.85
C GLY A 970 12.70 16.24 30.99
N ARG A 971 12.70 16.90 32.16
CA ARG A 971 11.93 18.14 32.42
C ARG A 971 12.59 19.40 31.85
N GLU A 972 13.93 19.51 31.86
CA GLU A 972 14.65 20.69 31.36
C GLU A 972 14.43 20.96 29.85
N ARG A 973 14.01 19.94 29.09
CA ARG A 973 13.70 20.08 27.66
C ARG A 973 12.29 20.58 27.34
N LYS A 974 11.38 20.69 28.32
CA LYS A 974 9.98 21.11 28.10
C LYS A 974 9.65 22.51 28.61
N GLU A 975 10.37 23.04 29.60
CA GLU A 975 10.11 24.38 30.14
C GLU A 975 11.37 25.25 30.12
N GLY A 976 11.41 26.21 29.20
CA GLY A 976 12.35 27.32 29.29
C GLY A 976 12.10 28.10 30.58
N SER A 977 13.12 28.17 31.44
CA SER A 977 13.17 28.95 32.69
C SER A 977 12.39 28.40 33.89
N ARG A 978 13.03 27.49 34.64
CA ARG A 978 13.16 27.60 36.10
C ARG A 978 14.27 26.68 36.61
N ARG A 979 15.33 27.28 37.16
CA ARG A 979 16.39 26.58 37.89
C ARG A 979 15.76 25.96 39.15
N MET A 980 15.39 24.69 39.09
CA MET A 980 14.91 23.97 40.27
C MET A 980 16.13 23.32 40.93
N THR A 981 16.46 23.84 42.10
CA THR A 981 17.71 23.63 42.82
C THR A 981 17.90 22.17 43.23
N LEU A 982 18.74 21.44 42.50
CA LEU A 982 19.29 20.11 42.85
C LEU A 982 20.39 20.19 43.93
N GLU A 983 20.47 21.27 44.70
CA GLU A 983 21.49 21.44 45.77
C GLU A 983 21.23 20.55 47.00
N LEU A 984 20.07 19.89 47.12
CA LEU A 984 19.78 19.02 48.26
C LEU A 984 20.46 17.63 48.22
N PHE A 985 21.04 17.22 47.08
CA PHE A 985 21.80 15.97 46.99
C PHE A 985 23.31 16.15 46.87
N TYR A 986 23.80 17.39 46.72
CA TYR A 986 25.22 17.70 46.50
C TYR A 986 25.95 18.23 47.74
N GLN A 987 25.28 18.45 48.86
CA GLN A 987 25.97 18.78 50.11
C GLN A 987 26.35 17.51 50.87
N GLN A 988 27.66 17.38 51.05
CA GLN A 988 28.35 16.56 52.03
C GLN A 988 27.54 16.43 53.32
N ASP A 989 26.85 15.31 53.53
CA ASP A 989 26.42 14.88 54.88
C ASP A 989 25.97 13.40 54.93
N VAL A 990 26.41 12.57 53.98
CA VAL A 990 26.21 11.10 54.03
C VAL A 990 27.56 10.41 53.89
N MET A 991 28.41 10.64 54.89
CA MET A 991 29.64 9.88 55.17
C MET A 991 29.68 9.53 56.68
N ASN A 992 28.51 9.24 57.27
CA ASN A 992 28.37 8.63 58.59
C ASN A 992 27.18 7.65 58.59
#